data_AF-A0A2P6MY18-F1
#
_entry.id   AF-A0A2P6MY18-F1
#
_cell.length_a   1.000
_cell.length_b   1.000
_cell.length_c   1.000
_cell.angle_alpha   90.00
_cell.angle_beta   90.00
_cell.angle_gamma   90.00
#
_symmetry.space_group_name_H-M   'P 1'
#
loop_
_entity.id
_entity.type
_entity.pdbx_description
1 polymer ?
#
loop_
_entity_poly.entity_id
_entity_poly.type
_entity_poly.pdbx_seq_one_letter_code
_entity_poly.pdbx_strand_id
1 'polypeptide(L)'
;MIGVCIVSFFLLFGVLVPTAAQSPSVVISLKDIWSAAGGSPSYYRGQNPCNTTDFLSVTCTNGIVTGLSLTGKSLNGTLSPSIGNLTPSLSAKSVAGSLTNLTSLSIYSTQLNGHIPSTIGQLQSLTYLKLSNSMFSGPLPSSMGNLTNLRTLDLSNNTGLNGSINVLQGCTNLTSIGTNLNSFSGEIPPFVFNSSITSAQLSYNKFSYPSNVIFSSPSKLTSLLLGGMGTLGNLPSYLYGNLTSLTTLSADGNNITALQDNFASAFPSVISLNLGYNLLISIPSLVTMTKLTKIELYNSYTPQNISSVMVNLPQSITYLSLDNSNVNGTLDGMSSQLPNLVTLSMNNVRLSGDLSGLTSLYKLTTLSMSNAFQGSTANRMLPASFGSLSQLTTVDLSNNNLVGGIPSSLSQLPALRTLNLRSNYLNGSVPSFMNASTFPSLTSIDLSNNQFTLIEENALSGFTSTCSVANNPFPCFTAQPSNSNCLISVNTTCPLQLLYSAGTLISSSDAEREKEKTESECRIFCEVTALLRSTKTFSYTSDSVSLSLQTYSKNESSLDAIENAINGRTCSVRLPLSSVSAYEEVSVALSFRLSSSLLSVYNESIRGGVVGVQVYDGSGREVEIAGVTEKINITMGYIDDIPTDHTAVCQWWNETQKGWSRDDCDLYIDEARLAVCQCSHLTNFSIGIIAANTRSIPADGGGMTSKTLIVIICCAAGGSILILSIIAILLVMRNRRGEREEEGIETWKAVCDGVTAVCVVKAVDARGKAELTREAVMLQRQHHPNIVMYLGQDSA
;
A
#
# COMPACT_ATOMS: atom_id res chain seq x y z
N MET A 1 -7.87 45.05 -87.02
CA MET A 1 -6.66 44.24 -87.24
C MET A 1 -6.28 43.62 -85.90
N ILE A 2 -6.90 42.48 -85.59
CA ILE A 2 -6.28 41.13 -85.53
C ILE A 2 -5.20 41.02 -84.46
N GLY A 3 -5.60 40.38 -83.36
CA GLY A 3 -4.75 39.65 -82.44
C GLY A 3 -5.67 38.72 -81.66
N VAL A 4 -5.30 37.46 -81.49
CA VAL A 4 -5.58 36.62 -80.30
C VAL A 4 -4.95 35.24 -80.51
N CYS A 5 -4.33 34.81 -79.42
CA CYS A 5 -3.46 33.65 -79.24
C CYS A 5 -4.17 32.29 -79.39
N ILE A 6 -3.36 31.31 -79.82
CA ILE A 6 -3.57 29.86 -79.78
C ILE A 6 -3.62 29.45 -78.28
N VAL A 7 -4.52 28.58 -77.77
CA VAL A 7 -4.61 27.11 -77.91
C VAL A 7 -5.94 26.68 -77.28
N SER A 8 -6.64 25.68 -77.86
CA SER A 8 -7.75 25.03 -77.17
C SER A 8 -8.12 23.63 -77.70
N PHE A 9 -8.28 22.74 -76.70
CA PHE A 9 -9.20 21.59 -76.59
C PHE A 9 -8.86 20.23 -77.23
N PHE A 10 -8.46 19.30 -76.35
CA PHE A 10 -8.76 17.87 -76.47
C PHE A 10 -9.75 17.44 -75.38
N LEU A 11 -10.71 16.61 -75.80
CA LEU A 11 -11.84 16.04 -75.04
C LEU A 11 -11.38 15.13 -73.88
N LEU A 12 -12.10 15.16 -72.76
CA LEU A 12 -12.19 14.03 -71.83
C LEU A 12 -13.66 13.79 -71.44
N PHE A 13 -14.04 12.51 -71.52
CA PHE A 13 -15.36 11.95 -71.21
C PHE A 13 -15.89 12.42 -69.84
N GLY A 14 -16.98 13.19 -69.86
CA GLY A 14 -17.85 13.38 -68.72
C GLY A 14 -18.79 12.19 -68.59
N VAL A 15 -18.44 11.23 -67.74
CA VAL A 15 -19.41 10.27 -67.19
C VAL A 15 -20.41 11.10 -66.40
N LEU A 16 -21.60 11.31 -66.97
CA LEU A 16 -22.78 11.73 -66.23
C LEU A 16 -23.10 10.62 -65.22
N VAL A 17 -22.53 10.73 -64.03
CA VAL A 17 -23.07 10.04 -62.86
C VAL A 17 -24.43 10.69 -62.60
N PRO A 18 -25.55 9.96 -62.67
CA PRO A 18 -26.82 10.51 -62.25
C PRO A 18 -26.71 10.71 -60.73
N THR A 19 -26.48 11.95 -60.28
CA THR A 19 -26.73 12.32 -58.90
C THR A 19 -28.22 12.13 -58.69
N ALA A 20 -28.62 11.02 -58.07
CA ALA A 20 -29.98 10.83 -57.60
C ALA A 20 -30.27 11.93 -56.57
N ALA A 21 -30.81 13.06 -57.04
CA ALA A 21 -31.26 14.12 -56.17
C ALA A 21 -32.40 13.57 -55.32
N GLN A 22 -32.18 13.41 -54.02
CA GLN A 22 -33.27 13.08 -53.11
C GLN A 22 -34.35 14.17 -53.16
N SER A 23 -35.59 13.78 -52.90
CA SER A 23 -36.73 14.69 -52.92
C SER A 23 -36.43 15.96 -52.10
N PRO A 24 -36.69 17.17 -52.62
CA PRO A 24 -36.47 18.44 -51.90
C PRO A 24 -37.07 18.45 -50.50
N SER A 25 -38.14 17.70 -50.26
CA SER A 25 -38.78 17.59 -48.94
C SER A 25 -37.92 16.85 -47.91
N VAL A 26 -37.12 15.85 -48.29
CA VAL A 26 -36.20 15.15 -47.35
C VAL A 26 -35.14 16.12 -46.84
N VAL A 27 -34.61 16.96 -47.74
CA VAL A 27 -33.64 18.00 -47.40
C VAL A 27 -34.25 19.01 -46.43
N ILE A 28 -35.48 19.46 -46.67
CA ILE A 28 -36.20 20.38 -45.77
C ILE A 28 -36.40 19.74 -44.40
N SER A 29 -36.88 18.49 -44.34
CA SER A 29 -37.06 17.76 -43.08
C SER A 29 -35.76 17.64 -42.30
N LEU A 30 -34.64 17.30 -42.95
CA LEU A 30 -33.35 17.17 -42.28
C LEU A 30 -32.82 18.51 -41.75
N LYS A 31 -32.98 19.60 -42.52
CA LYS A 31 -32.61 20.96 -42.07
C LYS A 31 -33.43 21.36 -40.85
N ASP A 32 -34.73 21.10 -40.88
CA ASP A 32 -35.62 21.39 -39.75
C ASP A 32 -35.26 20.55 -38.52
N ILE A 33 -34.96 19.26 -38.67
CA ILE A 33 -34.52 18.40 -37.57
C ILE A 33 -33.23 18.92 -36.93
N TRP A 34 -32.21 19.26 -37.73
CA TRP A 34 -30.95 19.81 -37.21
C TRP A 34 -31.14 21.18 -36.56
N SER A 35 -31.95 22.05 -37.16
CA SER A 35 -32.25 23.37 -36.61
C SER A 35 -33.01 23.26 -35.28
N ALA A 36 -34.06 22.44 -35.23
CA ALA A 36 -34.85 22.21 -34.03
C ALA A 36 -34.02 21.57 -32.91
N ALA A 37 -33.04 20.74 -33.26
CA ALA A 37 -32.11 20.15 -32.30
C ALA A 37 -31.12 21.16 -31.69
N GLY A 38 -31.10 22.42 -32.14
CA GLY A 38 -30.10 23.42 -31.73
C GLY A 38 -28.76 23.25 -32.46
N GLY A 39 -28.75 22.58 -33.61
CA GLY A 39 -27.57 22.42 -34.44
C GLY A 39 -27.17 23.73 -35.13
N SER A 40 -25.87 24.02 -35.14
CA SER A 40 -25.31 25.06 -36.00
C SER A 40 -25.58 24.76 -37.48
N PRO A 41 -25.75 25.79 -38.35
CA PRO A 41 -25.88 25.59 -39.79
C PRO A 41 -24.73 24.78 -40.42
N SER A 42 -23.57 24.66 -39.75
CA SER A 42 -22.50 23.72 -40.16
C SER A 42 -22.92 22.26 -40.28
N TYR A 43 -23.97 21.84 -39.58
CA TYR A 43 -24.46 20.46 -39.67
C TYR A 43 -25.29 20.19 -40.94
N TYR A 44 -25.75 21.23 -41.65
CA TYR A 44 -26.71 21.11 -42.77
C TYR A 44 -26.53 22.18 -43.88
N ARG A 45 -25.31 22.39 -44.39
CA ARG A 45 -24.96 23.50 -45.30
C ARG A 45 -25.39 23.34 -46.77
N GLY A 46 -25.81 22.14 -47.19
CA GLY A 46 -26.03 21.84 -48.61
C GLY A 46 -27.44 21.36 -48.98
N GLN A 47 -27.52 20.61 -50.08
CA GLN A 47 -28.78 20.13 -50.67
C GLN A 47 -28.77 18.62 -50.92
N ASN A 48 -27.63 17.93 -50.72
CA ASN A 48 -27.53 16.49 -50.88
C ASN A 48 -27.39 15.79 -49.50
N PRO A 49 -28.45 15.17 -48.97
CA PRO A 49 -28.40 14.43 -47.70
C PRO A 49 -27.36 13.31 -47.64
N CYS A 50 -26.97 12.77 -48.80
CA CYS A 50 -25.98 11.70 -48.89
C CYS A 50 -24.56 12.22 -49.07
N ASN A 51 -24.36 13.53 -49.05
CA ASN A 51 -23.05 14.14 -49.00
C ASN A 51 -22.74 14.53 -47.55
N THR A 52 -21.68 13.96 -46.99
CA THR A 52 -21.25 14.21 -45.60
C THR A 52 -20.79 15.65 -45.35
N THR A 53 -20.45 16.42 -46.40
CA THR A 53 -20.16 17.86 -46.26
C THR A 53 -21.43 18.71 -46.18
N ASP A 54 -22.52 18.21 -46.76
CA ASP A 54 -23.80 18.91 -46.78
C ASP A 54 -24.58 18.61 -45.50
N PHE A 55 -24.62 17.34 -45.09
CA PHE A 55 -25.28 16.88 -43.87
C PHE A 55 -24.36 15.95 -43.07
N LEU A 56 -24.09 16.32 -41.82
CA LEU A 56 -23.29 15.49 -40.93
C LEU A 56 -24.11 14.29 -40.43
N SER A 57 -23.44 13.15 -40.26
CA SER A 57 -23.99 11.96 -39.59
C SER A 57 -25.31 11.42 -40.19
N VAL A 58 -25.52 11.64 -41.49
CA VAL A 58 -26.57 11.01 -42.29
C VAL A 58 -25.98 9.83 -43.05
N THR A 59 -26.67 8.69 -43.03
CA THR A 59 -26.30 7.49 -43.78
C THR A 59 -27.30 7.28 -44.91
N CYS A 60 -26.79 7.01 -46.10
CA CYS A 60 -27.60 6.66 -47.25
C CYS A 60 -27.31 5.27 -47.79
N THR A 61 -28.35 4.58 -48.24
CA THR A 61 -28.25 3.32 -48.99
C THR A 61 -28.86 3.55 -50.37
N ASN A 62 -28.11 3.29 -51.44
CA ASN A 62 -28.54 3.54 -52.83
C ASN A 62 -29.11 4.96 -53.05
N GLY A 63 -28.49 5.96 -52.41
CA GLY A 63 -28.91 7.35 -52.51
C GLY A 63 -30.17 7.72 -51.71
N ILE A 64 -30.70 6.84 -50.86
CA ILE A 64 -31.85 7.09 -49.97
C ILE A 64 -31.37 7.21 -48.52
N VAL A 65 -31.88 8.18 -47.75
CA VAL A 65 -31.52 8.30 -46.32
C VAL A 65 -32.10 7.13 -45.55
N THR A 66 -31.21 6.34 -44.94
CA THR A 66 -31.56 5.17 -44.11
C THR A 66 -31.09 5.31 -42.67
N GLY A 67 -30.14 6.20 -42.39
CA GLY A 67 -29.65 6.45 -41.03
C GLY A 67 -29.52 7.93 -40.71
N LEU A 68 -29.84 8.30 -39.48
CA LEU A 68 -29.64 9.64 -38.94
C LEU A 68 -29.08 9.51 -37.51
N SER A 69 -27.97 10.20 -37.25
CA SER A 69 -27.36 10.26 -35.92
C SER A 69 -27.13 11.69 -35.46
N LEU A 70 -27.74 12.07 -34.33
CA LEU A 70 -27.51 13.35 -33.65
C LEU A 70 -26.71 13.10 -32.37
N THR A 71 -25.56 13.76 -32.23
CA THR A 71 -24.69 13.60 -31.05
C THR A 71 -24.01 14.92 -30.70
N GLY A 72 -23.70 15.09 -29.43
CA GLY A 72 -23.00 16.26 -28.91
C GLY A 72 -23.82 17.03 -27.89
N LYS A 73 -23.18 17.39 -26.78
CA LYS A 73 -23.80 18.10 -25.66
C LYS A 73 -24.29 19.52 -26.01
N SER A 74 -23.87 20.08 -27.15
CA SER A 74 -24.32 21.39 -27.63
C SER A 74 -25.74 21.38 -28.19
N LEU A 75 -26.27 20.21 -28.57
CA LEU A 75 -27.63 20.07 -29.09
C LEU A 75 -28.63 20.11 -27.92
N ASN A 76 -29.27 21.25 -27.71
CA ASN A 76 -30.11 21.55 -26.54
C ASN A 76 -31.57 21.90 -26.89
N GLY A 77 -31.96 21.74 -28.15
CA GLY A 77 -33.33 21.97 -28.61
C GLY A 77 -34.26 20.76 -28.41
N THR A 78 -35.10 20.47 -29.40
CA THR A 78 -36.09 19.39 -29.36
C THR A 78 -35.98 18.48 -30.58
N LEU A 79 -36.59 17.29 -30.52
CA LEU A 79 -36.75 16.44 -31.70
C LEU A 79 -37.94 16.91 -32.54
N SER A 80 -37.66 17.46 -33.73
CA SER A 80 -38.70 18.00 -34.60
C SER A 80 -39.72 16.93 -35.05
N PRO A 81 -41.03 17.24 -35.07
CA PRO A 81 -42.06 16.41 -35.70
C PRO A 81 -41.83 16.15 -37.20
N SER A 82 -41.00 16.94 -37.88
CA SER A 82 -40.62 16.72 -39.29
C SER A 82 -39.91 15.40 -39.54
N ILE A 83 -39.51 14.68 -38.48
CA ILE A 83 -38.96 13.32 -38.56
C ILE A 83 -39.93 12.34 -39.25
N GLY A 84 -41.21 12.37 -38.90
CA GLY A 84 -42.21 11.46 -39.47
C GLY A 84 -43.05 12.07 -40.59
N ASN A 85 -43.19 13.41 -40.60
CA ASN A 85 -44.06 14.24 -41.45
C ASN A 85 -45.53 14.37 -40.99
N LEU A 86 -45.87 15.57 -40.49
CA LEU A 86 -47.19 16.16 -40.67
C LEU A 86 -46.97 17.66 -40.91
N THR A 87 -46.91 18.11 -42.16
CA THR A 87 -47.17 19.53 -42.45
C THR A 87 -48.68 19.71 -42.66
N PRO A 88 -49.41 20.38 -41.75
CA PRO A 88 -50.69 20.98 -42.09
C PRO A 88 -50.39 22.33 -42.76
N SER A 89 -49.98 22.32 -44.02
CA SER A 89 -50.02 23.54 -44.84
C SER A 89 -51.11 23.36 -45.89
N LEU A 90 -52.19 24.14 -45.75
CA LEU A 90 -53.39 24.14 -46.59
C LEU A 90 -53.14 24.58 -48.05
N SER A 91 -51.90 24.63 -48.52
CA SER A 91 -51.58 25.01 -49.90
C SER A 91 -50.29 24.37 -50.40
N ALA A 92 -50.27 23.06 -50.64
CA ALA A 92 -49.38 22.46 -51.64
C ALA A 92 -49.82 21.04 -51.99
N LYS A 93 -50.27 20.85 -53.24
CA LYS A 93 -50.24 19.53 -53.90
C LYS A 93 -48.77 19.11 -54.08
N SER A 94 -48.19 18.43 -53.09
CA SER A 94 -47.00 17.60 -53.28
C SER A 94 -46.89 16.56 -52.17
N VAL A 95 -47.16 15.30 -52.48
CA VAL A 95 -46.82 14.16 -51.63
C VAL A 95 -45.34 13.80 -51.85
N ALA A 96 -44.70 13.35 -50.77
CA ALA A 96 -43.49 12.53 -50.67
C ALA A 96 -42.11 13.21 -50.61
N GLY A 97 -41.68 13.38 -49.36
CA GLY A 97 -40.42 12.80 -48.90
C GLY A 97 -40.39 12.90 -47.39
N SER A 98 -40.95 11.87 -46.75
CA SER A 98 -40.78 11.61 -45.32
C SER A 98 -39.57 10.70 -45.15
N LEU A 99 -38.86 10.81 -44.02
CA LEU A 99 -37.79 9.87 -43.63
C LEU A 99 -38.34 8.46 -43.32
N THR A 100 -39.51 8.08 -43.83
CA THR A 100 -40.11 6.72 -43.77
C THR A 100 -39.18 5.56 -44.16
N ASN A 101 -38.15 5.81 -44.97
CA ASN A 101 -37.11 4.80 -45.30
C ASN A 101 -36.01 4.67 -44.24
N LEU A 102 -36.07 5.45 -43.16
CA LEU A 102 -35.10 5.42 -42.08
C LEU A 102 -35.19 4.07 -41.36
N THR A 103 -34.08 3.35 -41.36
CA THR A 103 -33.93 2.06 -40.67
C THR A 103 -33.24 2.24 -39.32
N SER A 104 -32.49 3.34 -39.12
CA SER A 104 -31.79 3.64 -37.88
C SER A 104 -31.88 5.12 -37.51
N LEU A 105 -32.39 5.41 -36.31
CA LEU A 105 -32.37 6.74 -35.70
C LEU A 105 -31.61 6.66 -34.38
N SER A 106 -30.54 7.46 -34.26
CA SER A 106 -29.72 7.51 -33.06
C SER A 106 -29.58 8.94 -32.56
N ILE A 107 -29.98 9.19 -31.33
CA ILE A 107 -29.82 10.44 -30.62
C ILE A 107 -29.22 10.08 -29.28
N TYR A 108 -27.95 10.43 -29.07
CA TYR A 108 -27.25 10.05 -27.85
C TYR A 108 -26.27 11.12 -27.38
N SER A 109 -26.17 11.26 -26.06
CA SER A 109 -25.29 12.24 -25.42
C SER A 109 -25.56 13.67 -25.90
N THR A 110 -26.84 14.03 -25.91
CA THR A 110 -27.34 15.37 -26.24
C THR A 110 -28.05 15.99 -25.04
N GLN A 111 -28.43 17.27 -25.14
CA GLN A 111 -29.32 17.95 -24.19
C GLN A 111 -30.73 18.13 -24.78
N LEU A 112 -31.10 17.34 -25.81
CA LEU A 112 -32.40 17.43 -26.43
C LEU A 112 -33.49 17.12 -25.42
N ASN A 113 -34.48 18.01 -25.35
CA ASN A 113 -35.56 17.98 -24.37
C ASN A 113 -36.94 17.95 -25.05
N GLY A 114 -37.98 17.99 -24.23
CA GLY A 114 -39.37 17.93 -24.69
C GLY A 114 -39.84 16.50 -24.94
N HIS A 115 -41.00 16.37 -25.59
CA HIS A 115 -41.63 15.08 -25.83
C HIS A 115 -41.09 14.42 -27.10
N ILE A 116 -41.07 13.08 -27.11
CA ILE A 116 -40.87 12.34 -28.36
C ILE A 116 -42.11 12.60 -29.24
N PRO A 117 -41.95 13.17 -30.46
CA PRO A 117 -43.08 13.56 -31.29
C PRO A 117 -43.86 12.34 -31.76
N SER A 118 -45.20 12.46 -31.80
CA SER A 118 -46.07 11.36 -32.26
C SER A 118 -45.85 10.99 -33.73
N THR A 119 -45.24 11.86 -34.53
CA THR A 119 -44.86 11.53 -35.90
C THR A 119 -43.79 10.43 -35.98
N ILE A 120 -43.09 10.11 -34.88
CA ILE A 120 -42.12 9.00 -34.86
C ILE A 120 -42.73 7.68 -35.37
N GLY A 121 -44.02 7.43 -35.11
CA GLY A 121 -44.74 6.24 -35.55
C GLY A 121 -44.91 6.10 -37.07
N GLN A 122 -44.53 7.10 -37.86
CA GLN A 122 -44.54 7.03 -39.33
C GLN A 122 -43.27 6.39 -39.90
N LEU A 123 -42.22 6.23 -39.09
CA LEU A 123 -40.97 5.60 -39.49
C LEU A 123 -41.08 4.07 -39.51
N GLN A 124 -42.01 3.51 -40.28
CA GLN A 124 -42.32 2.08 -40.21
C GLN A 124 -41.17 1.16 -40.67
N SER A 125 -40.17 1.68 -41.38
CA SER A 125 -38.94 0.95 -41.75
C SER A 125 -37.91 0.87 -40.62
N LEU A 126 -38.16 1.56 -39.49
CA LEU A 126 -37.19 1.68 -38.41
C LEU A 126 -36.95 0.34 -37.73
N THR A 127 -35.68 -0.02 -37.64
CA THR A 127 -35.20 -1.25 -36.98
C THR A 127 -34.44 -0.95 -35.69
N TYR A 128 -33.78 0.21 -35.62
CA TYR A 128 -33.05 0.70 -34.45
C TYR A 128 -33.51 2.11 -34.09
N LEU A 129 -33.98 2.27 -32.85
CA LEU A 129 -34.31 3.57 -32.26
C LEU A 129 -33.53 3.75 -30.97
N LYS A 130 -32.55 4.64 -30.95
CA LYS A 130 -31.78 4.98 -29.76
C LYS A 130 -31.97 6.45 -29.45
N LEU A 131 -32.52 6.77 -28.28
CA LEU A 131 -32.75 8.12 -27.77
C LEU A 131 -32.12 8.30 -26.38
N SER A 132 -31.09 7.51 -26.07
CA SER A 132 -30.51 7.40 -24.73
C SER A 132 -29.69 8.62 -24.32
N ASN A 133 -29.53 8.86 -23.02
CA ASN A 133 -28.63 9.88 -22.46
C ASN A 133 -28.91 11.28 -23.05
N SER A 134 -30.17 11.68 -22.93
CA SER A 134 -30.71 12.97 -23.35
C SER A 134 -31.70 13.49 -22.28
N MET A 135 -32.48 14.53 -22.58
CA MET A 135 -33.41 15.16 -21.63
C MET A 135 -34.88 15.00 -22.06
N PHE A 136 -35.21 13.92 -22.80
CA PHE A 136 -36.59 13.68 -23.23
C PHE A 136 -37.54 13.50 -22.03
N SER A 137 -38.78 13.92 -22.20
CA SER A 137 -39.78 14.00 -21.14
C SER A 137 -41.17 13.57 -21.58
N GLY A 138 -42.02 13.23 -20.59
CA GLY A 138 -43.42 12.85 -20.82
C GLY A 138 -43.60 11.38 -21.25
N PRO A 139 -44.83 10.97 -21.58
CA PRO A 139 -45.13 9.60 -21.95
C PRO A 139 -44.66 9.26 -23.36
N LEU A 140 -44.48 7.96 -23.63
CA LEU A 140 -44.27 7.48 -24.98
C LEU A 140 -45.52 7.75 -25.84
N PRO A 141 -45.37 8.32 -27.05
CA PRO A 141 -46.52 8.57 -27.92
C PRO A 141 -47.16 7.26 -28.38
N SER A 142 -48.49 7.18 -28.37
CA SER A 142 -49.25 5.97 -28.76
C SER A 142 -48.92 5.44 -30.16
N SER A 143 -48.51 6.32 -31.06
CA SER A 143 -48.07 5.99 -32.42
C SER A 143 -46.77 5.19 -32.48
N MET A 144 -45.98 5.14 -31.40
CA MET A 144 -44.75 4.34 -31.35
C MET A 144 -45.02 2.84 -31.55
N GLY A 145 -46.23 2.37 -31.20
CA GLY A 145 -46.68 1.00 -31.48
C GLY A 145 -46.80 0.67 -32.96
N ASN A 146 -46.74 1.65 -33.87
CA ASN A 146 -46.77 1.42 -35.32
C ASN A 146 -45.40 1.01 -35.89
N LEU A 147 -44.33 1.04 -35.09
CA LEU A 147 -42.98 0.68 -35.49
C LEU A 147 -42.80 -0.85 -35.52
N THR A 148 -43.57 -1.53 -36.36
CA THR A 148 -43.66 -3.00 -36.39
C THR A 148 -42.35 -3.69 -36.83
N ASN A 149 -41.44 -2.99 -37.51
CA ASN A 149 -40.11 -3.50 -37.87
C ASN A 149 -39.03 -3.24 -36.79
N LEU A 150 -39.38 -2.54 -35.71
CA LEU A 150 -38.41 -2.16 -34.68
C LEU A 150 -37.89 -3.39 -33.96
N ARG A 151 -36.57 -3.54 -33.92
CA ARG A 151 -35.88 -4.67 -33.25
C ARG A 151 -35.21 -4.25 -31.96
N THR A 152 -34.67 -3.04 -31.92
CA THR A 152 -33.98 -2.50 -30.76
C THR A 152 -34.48 -1.10 -30.45
N LEU A 153 -34.92 -0.93 -29.21
CA LEU A 153 -35.28 0.35 -28.63
C LEU A 153 -34.37 0.63 -27.43
N ASP A 154 -33.75 1.81 -27.40
CA ASP A 154 -33.02 2.30 -26.24
C ASP A 154 -33.45 3.72 -25.90
N LEU A 155 -34.08 3.88 -24.75
CA LEU A 155 -34.57 5.13 -24.16
C LEU A 155 -33.84 5.45 -22.86
N SER A 156 -32.75 4.73 -22.55
CA SER A 156 -32.12 4.76 -21.23
C SER A 156 -31.58 6.14 -20.89
N ASN A 157 -31.63 6.51 -19.60
CA ASN A 157 -31.12 7.77 -19.09
C ASN A 157 -31.79 9.01 -19.72
N ASN A 158 -33.12 9.10 -19.61
CA ASN A 158 -33.91 10.31 -19.85
C ASN A 158 -34.84 10.54 -18.66
N THR A 159 -34.35 11.19 -17.62
CA THR A 159 -35.02 11.26 -16.30
C THR A 159 -36.47 11.79 -16.34
N GLY A 160 -36.85 12.54 -17.38
CA GLY A 160 -38.20 13.06 -17.59
C GLY A 160 -39.20 12.12 -18.28
N LEU A 161 -38.76 11.05 -18.95
CA LEU A 161 -39.68 10.09 -19.60
C LEU A 161 -40.47 9.33 -18.54
N ASN A 162 -41.79 9.26 -18.69
CA ASN A 162 -42.68 8.73 -17.66
C ASN A 162 -43.88 7.97 -18.25
N GLY A 163 -44.81 7.55 -17.38
CA GLY A 163 -45.98 6.77 -17.79
C GLY A 163 -45.64 5.32 -18.09
N SER A 164 -46.55 4.62 -18.78
CA SER A 164 -46.40 3.20 -19.11
C SER A 164 -45.69 2.98 -20.44
N ILE A 165 -45.01 1.84 -20.57
CA ILE A 165 -44.41 1.37 -21.82
C ILE A 165 -45.31 0.40 -22.61
N ASN A 166 -46.60 0.26 -22.23
CA ASN A 166 -47.58 -0.62 -22.91
C ASN A 166 -47.71 -0.37 -24.42
N VAL A 167 -47.48 0.85 -24.88
CA VAL A 167 -47.52 1.19 -26.33
C VAL A 167 -46.59 0.32 -27.17
N LEU A 168 -45.49 -0.16 -26.58
CA LEU A 168 -44.50 -1.00 -27.26
C LEU A 168 -45.01 -2.40 -27.59
N GLN A 169 -46.17 -2.81 -27.08
CA GLN A 169 -46.82 -4.07 -27.47
C GLN A 169 -47.11 -4.12 -28.98
N GLY A 170 -47.32 -2.97 -29.64
CA GLY A 170 -47.49 -2.90 -31.10
C GLY A 170 -46.21 -3.18 -31.90
N CYS A 171 -45.03 -3.05 -31.28
CA CYS A 171 -43.74 -3.29 -31.91
C CYS A 171 -43.44 -4.81 -31.95
N THR A 172 -44.15 -5.55 -32.79
CA THR A 172 -44.19 -7.03 -32.77
C THR A 172 -42.86 -7.73 -33.09
N ASN A 173 -41.89 -7.05 -33.72
CA ASN A 173 -40.55 -7.59 -33.99
C ASN A 173 -39.49 -7.14 -32.97
N LEU A 174 -39.91 -6.49 -31.87
CA LEU A 174 -38.98 -6.00 -30.87
C LEU A 174 -38.28 -7.17 -30.19
N THR A 175 -36.98 -7.05 -30.01
CA THR A 175 -36.13 -8.09 -29.38
C THR A 175 -35.32 -7.56 -28.22
N SER A 176 -35.06 -6.24 -28.19
CA SER A 176 -34.31 -5.59 -27.12
C SER A 176 -34.96 -4.28 -26.72
N ILE A 177 -35.18 -4.10 -25.42
CA ILE A 177 -35.74 -2.90 -24.80
C ILE A 177 -34.77 -2.39 -23.75
N GLY A 178 -34.31 -1.15 -23.89
CA GLY A 178 -33.59 -0.41 -22.87
C GLY A 178 -34.42 0.78 -22.41
N THR A 179 -34.81 0.80 -21.14
CA THR A 179 -35.51 1.93 -20.51
C THR A 179 -34.87 2.29 -19.17
N ASN A 180 -33.63 1.87 -18.90
CA ASN A 180 -33.00 2.09 -17.61
C ASN A 180 -32.94 3.59 -17.26
N LEU A 181 -33.00 3.96 -15.98
CA LEU A 181 -32.81 5.34 -15.52
C LEU A 181 -33.81 6.33 -16.17
N ASN A 182 -35.09 6.06 -15.98
CA ASN A 182 -36.20 6.92 -16.41
C ASN A 182 -37.21 7.06 -15.25
N SER A 183 -38.35 7.70 -15.51
CA SER A 183 -39.47 7.81 -14.57
C SER A 183 -40.69 7.00 -15.03
N PHE A 184 -40.51 5.92 -15.82
CA PHE A 184 -41.62 5.06 -16.24
C PHE A 184 -42.28 4.38 -15.05
N SER A 185 -43.58 4.17 -15.13
CA SER A 185 -44.41 3.66 -14.03
C SER A 185 -45.53 2.75 -14.53
N GLY A 186 -46.27 2.16 -13.58
CA GLY A 186 -47.29 1.16 -13.85
C GLY A 186 -46.71 -0.24 -13.97
N GLU A 187 -47.54 -1.21 -14.37
CA GLU A 187 -47.10 -2.60 -14.50
C GLU A 187 -46.13 -2.76 -15.67
N ILE A 188 -45.11 -3.62 -15.48
CA ILE A 188 -44.29 -4.12 -16.58
C ILE A 188 -45.23 -4.88 -17.54
N PRO A 189 -45.34 -4.48 -18.81
CA PRO A 189 -46.27 -5.12 -19.72
C PRO A 189 -45.94 -6.62 -19.92
N PRO A 190 -46.94 -7.53 -19.92
CA PRO A 190 -46.69 -8.97 -20.05
C PRO A 190 -45.87 -9.37 -21.29
N PHE A 191 -45.98 -8.62 -22.40
CA PHE A 191 -45.23 -8.89 -23.63
C PHE A 191 -43.70 -8.87 -23.42
N VAL A 192 -43.21 -8.18 -22.39
CA VAL A 192 -41.78 -8.18 -22.03
C VAL A 192 -41.31 -9.59 -21.69
N PHE A 193 -42.15 -10.40 -21.04
CA PHE A 193 -41.80 -11.72 -20.55
C PHE A 193 -42.15 -12.84 -21.53
N ASN A 194 -43.28 -12.73 -22.27
CA ASN A 194 -43.85 -13.83 -23.05
C ASN A 194 -43.83 -13.64 -24.58
N SER A 195 -43.02 -12.73 -25.12
CA SER A 195 -42.94 -12.46 -26.57
C SER A 195 -41.54 -12.71 -27.17
N SER A 196 -41.19 -11.99 -28.25
CA SER A 196 -39.91 -12.03 -28.96
C SER A 196 -38.75 -11.37 -28.21
N ILE A 197 -38.98 -10.75 -27.06
CA ILE A 197 -37.95 -10.05 -26.28
C ILE A 197 -36.89 -11.03 -25.79
N THR A 198 -35.64 -10.71 -26.09
CA THR A 198 -34.43 -11.43 -25.69
C THR A 198 -33.63 -10.68 -24.62
N SER A 199 -33.74 -9.35 -24.60
CA SER A 199 -33.05 -8.50 -23.63
C SER A 199 -33.98 -7.38 -23.16
N ALA A 200 -34.24 -7.32 -21.85
CA ALA A 200 -35.02 -6.27 -21.22
C ALA A 200 -34.20 -5.60 -20.11
N GLN A 201 -33.90 -4.31 -20.29
CA GLN A 201 -33.24 -3.50 -19.29
C GLN A 201 -34.21 -2.44 -18.80
N LEU A 202 -34.77 -2.67 -17.61
CA LEU A 202 -35.86 -1.86 -17.06
C LEU A 202 -35.45 -1.13 -15.78
N SER A 203 -34.20 -1.26 -15.33
CA SER A 203 -33.67 -0.80 -14.04
C SER A 203 -33.86 0.71 -13.78
N TYR A 204 -33.92 1.11 -12.51
CA TYR A 204 -34.12 2.48 -12.04
C TYR A 204 -35.30 3.21 -12.71
N ASN A 205 -36.51 2.71 -12.45
CA ASN A 205 -37.82 3.22 -12.85
C ASN A 205 -38.79 3.02 -11.68
N LYS A 206 -40.09 3.24 -11.90
CA LYS A 206 -41.16 3.08 -10.92
C LYS A 206 -42.15 1.98 -11.34
N PHE A 207 -41.65 0.93 -11.97
CA PHE A 207 -42.47 -0.20 -12.42
C PHE A 207 -42.96 -1.06 -11.26
N SER A 208 -44.10 -1.71 -11.46
CA SER A 208 -44.59 -2.83 -10.63
C SER A 208 -44.63 -4.13 -11.44
N TYR A 209 -44.57 -5.28 -10.78
CA TYR A 209 -44.82 -6.55 -11.45
C TYR A 209 -46.28 -6.62 -11.92
N PRO A 210 -46.57 -7.19 -13.11
CA PRO A 210 -47.92 -7.56 -13.45
C PRO A 210 -48.41 -8.66 -12.49
N SER A 211 -49.71 -8.65 -12.20
CA SER A 211 -50.34 -9.64 -11.31
C SER A 211 -50.14 -11.09 -11.79
N ASN A 212 -50.12 -11.31 -13.10
CA ASN A 212 -49.84 -12.61 -13.72
C ASN A 212 -49.31 -12.43 -15.16
N VAL A 213 -48.61 -13.44 -15.67
CA VAL A 213 -48.19 -13.54 -17.07
C VAL A 213 -48.49 -14.95 -17.58
N ILE A 214 -49.18 -15.04 -18.71
CA ILE A 214 -49.45 -16.31 -19.39
C ILE A 214 -48.33 -16.58 -20.40
N PHE A 215 -47.60 -17.68 -20.21
CA PHE A 215 -46.56 -18.13 -21.13
C PHE A 215 -47.13 -19.19 -22.08
N SER A 216 -47.48 -18.79 -23.31
CA SER A 216 -47.94 -19.72 -24.36
C SER A 216 -46.78 -20.53 -24.99
N SER A 217 -45.55 -20.07 -24.80
CA SER A 217 -44.30 -20.73 -25.16
C SER A 217 -43.20 -20.28 -24.20
N PRO A 218 -42.07 -21.01 -24.11
CA PRO A 218 -40.94 -20.60 -23.29
C PRO A 218 -40.46 -19.18 -23.64
N SER A 219 -40.15 -18.38 -22.62
CA SER A 219 -39.62 -17.04 -22.83
C SER A 219 -38.31 -17.08 -23.63
N LYS A 220 -38.14 -16.11 -24.54
CA LYS A 220 -36.89 -15.91 -25.29
C LYS A 220 -35.89 -15.02 -24.54
N LEU A 221 -36.24 -14.54 -23.34
CA LEU A 221 -35.36 -13.69 -22.53
C LEU A 221 -34.06 -14.42 -22.18
N THR A 222 -32.95 -13.76 -22.49
CA THR A 222 -31.58 -14.14 -22.12
C THR A 222 -31.00 -13.15 -21.11
N SER A 223 -31.44 -11.89 -21.13
CA SER A 223 -31.03 -10.86 -20.18
C SER A 223 -32.23 -10.09 -19.63
N LEU A 224 -32.33 -9.99 -18.31
CA LEU A 224 -33.40 -9.29 -17.60
C LEU A 224 -32.80 -8.47 -16.45
N LEU A 225 -32.86 -7.14 -16.56
CA LEU A 225 -32.40 -6.21 -15.55
C LEU A 225 -33.59 -5.45 -14.97
N LEU A 226 -33.86 -5.69 -13.69
CA LEU A 226 -34.98 -5.14 -12.93
C LEU A 226 -34.49 -4.30 -11.73
N GLY A 227 -33.24 -3.86 -11.75
CA GLY A 227 -32.57 -3.26 -10.59
C GLY A 227 -33.17 -1.91 -10.15
N GLY A 228 -33.14 -1.58 -8.87
CA GLY A 228 -33.44 -0.25 -8.36
C GLY A 228 -34.89 0.23 -8.54
N MET A 229 -35.88 -0.68 -8.54
CA MET A 229 -37.30 -0.28 -8.53
C MET A 229 -37.82 0.01 -7.12
N GLY A 230 -37.20 -0.54 -6.07
CA GLY A 230 -37.57 -0.37 -4.65
C GLY A 230 -38.92 -0.99 -4.22
N THR A 231 -39.93 -1.00 -5.10
CA THR A 231 -41.31 -1.44 -4.82
C THR A 231 -41.62 -2.85 -5.33
N LEU A 232 -40.74 -3.45 -6.14
CA LEU A 232 -40.99 -4.76 -6.76
C LEU A 232 -41.06 -5.90 -5.72
N GLY A 233 -40.32 -5.79 -4.61
CA GLY A 233 -40.24 -6.87 -3.63
C GLY A 233 -39.71 -8.16 -4.23
N ASN A 234 -40.13 -9.29 -3.68
CA ASN A 234 -39.72 -10.62 -4.13
C ASN A 234 -40.13 -10.90 -5.58
N LEU A 235 -39.31 -11.67 -6.30
CA LEU A 235 -39.63 -12.15 -7.65
C LEU A 235 -40.97 -12.92 -7.65
N PRO A 236 -41.92 -12.62 -8.56
CA PRO A 236 -43.18 -13.33 -8.66
C PRO A 236 -43.01 -14.80 -9.05
N SER A 237 -43.89 -15.67 -8.53
CA SER A 237 -43.82 -17.12 -8.76
C SER A 237 -43.94 -17.52 -10.23
N TYR A 238 -44.71 -16.78 -11.04
CA TYR A 238 -44.86 -17.07 -12.46
C TYR A 238 -43.57 -16.89 -13.28
N LEU A 239 -42.52 -16.26 -12.73
CA LEU A 239 -41.22 -16.16 -13.41
C LEU A 239 -40.40 -17.46 -13.25
N TYR A 240 -40.61 -18.18 -12.15
CA TYR A 240 -39.85 -19.38 -11.82
C TYR A 240 -40.22 -20.52 -12.77
N GLY A 241 -39.22 -21.05 -13.50
CA GLY A 241 -39.41 -22.14 -14.46
C GLY A 241 -39.92 -21.70 -15.84
N ASN A 242 -40.28 -20.43 -16.03
CA ASN A 242 -40.69 -19.88 -17.33
C ASN A 242 -39.57 -19.10 -18.06
N LEU A 243 -38.59 -18.59 -17.31
CA LEU A 243 -37.44 -17.86 -17.85
C LEU A 243 -36.18 -18.73 -17.94
N THR A 244 -36.31 -19.95 -18.48
CA THR A 244 -35.24 -20.97 -18.44
C THR A 244 -34.03 -20.67 -19.32
N SER A 245 -34.18 -19.81 -20.33
CA SER A 245 -33.12 -19.35 -21.23
C SER A 245 -32.30 -18.18 -20.68
N LEU A 246 -32.66 -17.67 -19.50
CA LEU A 246 -32.04 -16.49 -18.92
C LEU A 246 -30.59 -16.77 -18.52
N THR A 247 -29.65 -15.99 -19.06
CA THR A 247 -28.22 -16.05 -18.73
C THR A 247 -27.81 -14.94 -17.76
N THR A 248 -28.53 -13.82 -17.78
CA THR A 248 -28.25 -12.66 -16.92
C THR A 248 -29.52 -12.21 -16.21
N LEU A 249 -29.49 -12.21 -14.89
CA LEU A 249 -30.57 -11.70 -14.04
C LEU A 249 -30.01 -10.67 -13.06
N SER A 250 -30.50 -9.43 -13.14
CA SER A 250 -30.25 -8.40 -12.11
C SER A 250 -31.58 -8.01 -11.48
N ALA A 251 -31.67 -8.14 -10.17
CA ALA A 251 -32.81 -7.70 -9.38
C ALA A 251 -32.35 -6.95 -8.13
N ASP A 252 -31.23 -6.24 -8.25
CA ASP A 252 -30.66 -5.41 -7.19
C ASP A 252 -31.61 -4.28 -6.76
N GLY A 253 -31.55 -3.79 -5.53
CA GLY A 253 -32.31 -2.59 -5.13
C GLY A 253 -33.84 -2.74 -5.17
N ASN A 254 -34.40 -3.93 -4.91
CA ASN A 254 -35.83 -4.22 -5.03
C ASN A 254 -36.51 -4.62 -3.73
N ASN A 255 -35.83 -4.50 -2.59
CA ASN A 255 -36.38 -4.91 -1.29
C ASN A 255 -36.74 -6.41 -1.22
N ILE A 256 -36.03 -7.26 -1.97
CA ILE A 256 -36.19 -8.73 -1.94
C ILE A 256 -35.77 -9.24 -0.56
N THR A 257 -36.62 -10.03 0.09
CA THR A 257 -36.37 -10.64 1.40
C THR A 257 -36.00 -12.12 1.32
N ALA A 258 -36.49 -12.83 0.29
CA ALA A 258 -36.21 -14.24 0.06
C ALA A 258 -36.32 -14.63 -1.42
N LEU A 259 -35.61 -15.68 -1.80
CA LEU A 259 -35.78 -16.40 -3.06
C LEU A 259 -36.45 -17.74 -2.79
N GLN A 260 -37.17 -18.30 -3.77
CA GLN A 260 -37.78 -19.63 -3.62
C GLN A 260 -36.71 -20.74 -3.61
N ASP A 261 -36.95 -21.83 -2.87
CA ASP A 261 -36.01 -22.95 -2.76
C ASP A 261 -35.68 -23.61 -4.11
N ASN A 262 -36.62 -23.58 -5.06
CA ASN A 262 -36.45 -24.11 -6.41
C ASN A 262 -35.71 -23.16 -7.36
N PHE A 263 -35.16 -22.02 -6.90
CA PHE A 263 -34.51 -20.99 -7.73
C PHE A 263 -33.49 -21.58 -8.70
N ALA A 264 -32.62 -22.48 -8.22
CA ALA A 264 -31.58 -23.11 -9.04
C ALA A 264 -32.15 -23.91 -10.23
N SER A 265 -33.24 -24.66 -10.00
CA SER A 265 -33.93 -25.42 -11.06
C SER A 265 -34.79 -24.53 -11.96
N ALA A 266 -35.27 -23.40 -11.44
CA ALA A 266 -36.12 -22.45 -12.15
C ALA A 266 -35.34 -21.59 -13.16
N PHE A 267 -34.05 -21.33 -12.89
CA PHE A 267 -33.17 -20.49 -13.71
C PHE A 267 -31.86 -21.21 -14.12
N PRO A 268 -31.94 -22.38 -14.78
CA PRO A 268 -30.80 -23.29 -14.97
C PRO A 268 -29.69 -22.74 -15.88
N SER A 269 -29.97 -21.70 -16.67
CA SER A 269 -29.02 -21.13 -17.64
C SER A 269 -28.27 -19.90 -17.12
N VAL A 270 -28.56 -19.42 -15.90
CA VAL A 270 -28.00 -18.17 -15.39
C VAL A 270 -26.50 -18.31 -15.16
N ILE A 271 -25.77 -17.34 -15.72
CA ILE A 271 -24.31 -17.18 -15.63
C ILE A 271 -23.96 -16.04 -14.68
N SER A 272 -24.76 -14.96 -14.72
CA SER A 272 -24.56 -13.76 -13.91
C SER A 272 -25.83 -13.43 -13.13
N LEU A 273 -25.72 -13.40 -11.81
CA LEU A 273 -26.81 -13.07 -10.89
C LEU A 273 -26.42 -11.89 -10.01
N ASN A 274 -27.16 -10.78 -10.11
CA ASN A 274 -27.00 -9.63 -9.23
C ASN A 274 -28.24 -9.43 -8.37
N LEU A 275 -28.03 -9.49 -7.06
CA LEU A 275 -29.04 -9.35 -6.02
C LEU A 275 -28.65 -8.30 -4.98
N GLY A 276 -27.69 -7.42 -5.29
CA GLY A 276 -27.23 -6.40 -4.35
C GLY A 276 -28.32 -5.41 -3.90
N TYR A 277 -28.07 -4.64 -2.84
CA TYR A 277 -29.06 -3.68 -2.28
C TYR A 277 -30.44 -4.31 -1.98
N ASN A 278 -30.48 -5.55 -1.49
CA ASN A 278 -31.72 -6.21 -1.07
C ASN A 278 -31.72 -6.54 0.43
N LEU A 279 -32.88 -6.93 0.97
CA LEU A 279 -33.03 -7.32 2.38
C LEU A 279 -33.03 -8.86 2.54
N LEU A 280 -32.23 -9.55 1.71
CA LEU A 280 -32.17 -11.00 1.68
C LEU A 280 -31.76 -11.55 3.04
N ILE A 281 -32.61 -12.39 3.65
CA ILE A 281 -32.27 -13.03 4.92
C ILE A 281 -31.28 -14.17 4.70
N SER A 282 -31.40 -14.89 3.58
CA SER A 282 -30.52 -15.99 3.16
C SER A 282 -30.64 -16.23 1.66
N ILE A 283 -29.72 -17.02 1.10
CA ILE A 283 -29.83 -17.55 -0.26
C ILE A 283 -30.18 -19.06 -0.20
N PRO A 284 -31.07 -19.56 -1.07
CA PRO A 284 -31.31 -20.99 -1.20
C PRO A 284 -30.08 -21.68 -1.80
N SER A 285 -30.05 -23.02 -1.78
CA SER A 285 -28.96 -23.76 -2.41
C SER A 285 -28.92 -23.51 -3.92
N LEU A 286 -27.83 -22.93 -4.40
CA LEU A 286 -27.54 -22.67 -5.81
C LEU A 286 -26.50 -23.67 -6.38
N VAL A 287 -26.14 -24.69 -5.61
CA VAL A 287 -25.04 -25.63 -5.91
C VAL A 287 -25.23 -26.35 -7.26
N THR A 288 -26.48 -26.55 -7.70
CA THR A 288 -26.79 -27.19 -8.99
C THR A 288 -26.69 -26.25 -10.19
N MET A 289 -26.51 -24.94 -9.98
CA MET A 289 -26.35 -23.94 -11.05
C MET A 289 -24.93 -23.94 -11.61
N THR A 290 -24.54 -25.01 -12.30
CA THR A 290 -23.17 -25.23 -12.80
C THR A 290 -22.65 -24.19 -13.80
N LYS A 291 -23.55 -23.38 -14.40
CA LYS A 291 -23.19 -22.28 -15.31
C LYS A 291 -22.99 -20.94 -14.59
N LEU A 292 -23.40 -20.82 -13.32
CA LEU A 292 -23.31 -19.59 -12.55
C LEU A 292 -21.84 -19.32 -12.22
N THR A 293 -21.29 -18.25 -12.76
CA THR A 293 -19.89 -17.84 -12.56
C THR A 293 -19.78 -16.52 -11.80
N LYS A 294 -20.78 -15.65 -11.92
CA LYS A 294 -20.80 -14.33 -11.28
C LYS A 294 -21.98 -14.19 -10.35
N ILE A 295 -21.71 -13.88 -9.07
CA ILE A 295 -22.75 -13.51 -8.11
C ILE A 295 -22.39 -12.22 -7.35
N GLU A 296 -23.35 -11.30 -7.31
CA GLU A 296 -23.25 -10.02 -6.62
C GLU A 296 -24.29 -9.93 -5.50
N LEU A 297 -23.81 -9.82 -4.26
CA LEU A 297 -24.59 -9.78 -3.02
C LEU A 297 -24.19 -8.56 -2.16
N TYR A 298 -23.66 -7.50 -2.77
CA TYR A 298 -23.24 -6.28 -2.08
C TYR A 298 -24.44 -5.57 -1.43
N ASN A 299 -24.22 -4.84 -0.33
CA ASN A 299 -25.23 -4.08 0.40
C ASN A 299 -26.50 -4.91 0.73
N SER A 300 -26.34 -6.22 0.98
CA SER A 300 -27.45 -7.13 1.27
C SER A 300 -27.36 -7.63 2.72
N TYR A 301 -28.49 -7.65 3.44
CA TYR A 301 -28.53 -7.55 4.92
C TYR A 301 -28.62 -8.88 5.72
N THR A 302 -28.41 -8.73 7.04
CA THR A 302 -28.50 -9.66 8.21
C THR A 302 -27.27 -10.54 8.49
N PRO A 303 -26.98 -10.91 9.77
CA PRO A 303 -25.74 -11.60 10.16
C PRO A 303 -25.69 -13.02 9.57
N GLN A 304 -25.31 -13.08 8.31
CA GLN A 304 -24.94 -14.28 7.60
C GLN A 304 -23.48 -14.54 7.90
N ASN A 305 -23.22 -15.68 8.53
CA ASN A 305 -21.87 -16.20 8.61
C ASN A 305 -21.43 -16.50 7.17
N ILE A 306 -20.24 -16.06 6.76
CA ILE A 306 -19.73 -16.31 5.40
C ILE A 306 -19.80 -17.80 5.02
N SER A 307 -19.64 -18.71 5.98
CA SER A 307 -19.77 -20.17 5.77
C SER A 307 -21.16 -20.59 5.26
N SER A 308 -22.23 -19.96 5.74
CA SER A 308 -23.60 -20.26 5.27
C SER A 308 -23.85 -19.74 3.86
N VAL A 309 -23.14 -18.68 3.45
CA VAL A 309 -23.18 -18.21 2.06
C VAL A 309 -22.43 -19.19 1.17
N MET A 310 -21.19 -19.54 1.53
CA MET A 310 -20.31 -20.38 0.69
C MET A 310 -20.91 -21.76 0.40
N VAL A 311 -21.53 -22.43 1.39
CA VAL A 311 -22.15 -23.75 1.23
C VAL A 311 -23.30 -23.76 0.20
N ASN A 312 -23.94 -22.61 -0.03
CA ASN A 312 -25.05 -22.49 -0.96
C ASN A 312 -24.60 -22.12 -2.39
N LEU A 313 -23.31 -21.88 -2.63
CA LEU A 313 -22.81 -21.46 -3.94
C LEU A 313 -22.18 -22.64 -4.71
N PRO A 314 -22.29 -22.67 -6.05
CA PRO A 314 -21.63 -23.70 -6.85
C PRO A 314 -20.12 -23.43 -6.97
N GLN A 315 -19.33 -24.49 -7.17
CA GLN A 315 -17.87 -24.36 -7.37
C GLN A 315 -17.48 -23.62 -8.67
N SER A 316 -18.43 -23.39 -9.58
CA SER A 316 -18.22 -22.65 -10.84
C SER A 316 -18.03 -21.14 -10.64
N ILE A 317 -18.26 -20.61 -9.44
CA ILE A 317 -18.12 -19.18 -9.14
C ILE A 317 -16.67 -18.72 -9.36
N THR A 318 -16.54 -17.68 -10.19
CA THR A 318 -15.29 -16.97 -10.47
C THR A 318 -15.31 -15.54 -9.94
N TYR A 319 -16.49 -14.95 -9.74
CA TYR A 319 -16.66 -13.61 -9.20
C TYR A 319 -17.68 -13.61 -8.06
N LEU A 320 -17.24 -13.17 -6.88
CA LEU A 320 -18.07 -12.99 -5.69
C LEU A 320 -17.86 -11.58 -5.13
N SER A 321 -18.95 -10.83 -4.97
CA SER A 321 -18.96 -9.56 -4.26
C SER A 321 -19.96 -9.57 -3.10
N LEU A 322 -19.49 -9.23 -1.91
CA LEU A 322 -20.24 -9.10 -0.65
C LEU A 322 -20.00 -7.72 -0.01
N ASP A 323 -19.61 -6.73 -0.82
CA ASP A 323 -19.23 -5.41 -0.34
C ASP A 323 -20.35 -4.74 0.45
N ASN A 324 -20.04 -4.10 1.57
CA ASN A 324 -20.97 -3.38 2.44
C ASN A 324 -22.10 -4.27 2.98
N SER A 325 -21.89 -5.58 3.05
CA SER A 325 -22.84 -6.53 3.63
C SER A 325 -22.44 -6.85 5.08
N ASN A 326 -23.42 -7.15 5.94
CA ASN A 326 -23.19 -7.41 7.37
C ASN A 326 -22.70 -8.86 7.64
N VAL A 327 -21.77 -9.34 6.82
CA VAL A 327 -21.25 -10.71 6.86
C VAL A 327 -20.16 -10.84 7.93
N ASN A 328 -20.22 -11.89 8.74
CA ASN A 328 -19.23 -12.21 9.78
C ASN A 328 -18.66 -13.64 9.61
N GLY A 329 -17.78 -14.06 10.52
CA GLY A 329 -17.15 -15.40 10.49
C GLY A 329 -15.70 -15.38 9.98
N THR A 330 -15.22 -16.54 9.55
CA THR A 330 -13.84 -16.76 9.07
C THR A 330 -13.84 -17.22 7.61
N LEU A 331 -12.72 -17.02 6.91
CA LEU A 331 -12.55 -17.46 5.52
C LEU A 331 -12.23 -18.96 5.40
N ASP A 332 -12.34 -19.72 6.50
CA ASP A 332 -11.99 -21.13 6.54
C ASP A 332 -12.83 -21.94 5.54
N GLY A 333 -12.17 -22.83 4.81
CA GLY A 333 -12.82 -23.65 3.79
C GLY A 333 -13.18 -22.92 2.50
N MET A 334 -12.98 -21.59 2.39
CA MET A 334 -13.30 -20.84 1.16
C MET A 334 -12.60 -21.42 -0.07
N SER A 335 -11.31 -21.75 0.04
CA SER A 335 -10.55 -22.37 -1.04
C SER A 335 -11.08 -23.74 -1.47
N SER A 336 -11.71 -24.50 -0.57
CA SER A 336 -12.33 -25.80 -0.89
C SER A 336 -13.72 -25.67 -1.51
N GLN A 337 -14.49 -24.67 -1.08
CA GLN A 337 -15.86 -24.44 -1.54
C GLN A 337 -15.92 -23.66 -2.85
N LEU A 338 -15.03 -22.68 -3.03
CA LEU A 338 -15.00 -21.77 -4.18
C LEU A 338 -13.61 -21.79 -4.85
N PRO A 339 -13.11 -22.96 -5.29
CA PRO A 339 -11.74 -23.11 -5.79
C PRO A 339 -11.45 -22.35 -7.10
N ASN A 340 -12.50 -21.91 -7.81
CA ASN A 340 -12.39 -21.23 -9.09
C ASN A 340 -12.45 -19.69 -9.01
N LEU A 341 -12.42 -19.11 -7.80
CA LEU A 341 -12.45 -17.67 -7.62
C LEU A 341 -11.30 -16.97 -8.35
N VAL A 342 -11.67 -15.94 -9.11
CA VAL A 342 -10.79 -15.01 -9.83
C VAL A 342 -10.87 -13.64 -9.19
N THR A 343 -12.08 -13.20 -8.82
CA THR A 343 -12.32 -11.95 -8.10
C THR A 343 -13.11 -12.19 -6.83
N LEU A 344 -12.54 -11.74 -5.70
CA LEU A 344 -13.21 -11.69 -4.41
C LEU A 344 -13.25 -10.24 -3.91
N SER A 345 -14.46 -9.74 -3.68
CA SER A 345 -14.71 -8.42 -3.11
C SER A 345 -15.55 -8.54 -1.84
N MET A 346 -15.00 -8.10 -0.72
CA MET A 346 -15.63 -8.10 0.60
C MET A 346 -15.26 -6.82 1.36
N ASN A 347 -15.41 -5.67 0.72
CA ASN A 347 -15.13 -4.38 1.38
C ASN A 347 -16.20 -4.09 2.44
N ASN A 348 -15.84 -3.44 3.56
CA ASN A 348 -16.77 -3.02 4.61
C ASN A 348 -17.63 -4.17 5.18
N VAL A 349 -17.00 -5.31 5.49
CA VAL A 349 -17.64 -6.47 6.15
C VAL A 349 -17.12 -6.63 7.60
N ARG A 350 -17.55 -7.68 8.31
CA ARG A 350 -17.26 -7.88 9.75
C ARG A 350 -16.62 -9.23 10.06
N LEU A 351 -15.61 -9.63 9.29
CA LEU A 351 -14.90 -10.89 9.47
C LEU A 351 -14.08 -10.88 10.78
N SER A 352 -14.00 -12.02 11.45
CA SER A 352 -13.28 -12.17 12.72
C SER A 352 -11.95 -12.92 12.59
N GLY A 353 -11.73 -13.66 11.50
CA GLY A 353 -10.53 -14.49 11.25
C GLY A 353 -9.35 -13.77 10.59
N ASP A 354 -8.55 -14.54 9.85
CA ASP A 354 -7.39 -14.08 9.08
C ASP A 354 -7.54 -14.40 7.57
N LEU A 355 -6.46 -14.24 6.80
CA LEU A 355 -6.42 -14.46 5.35
C LEU A 355 -6.01 -15.90 4.96
N SER A 356 -5.75 -16.80 5.91
CA SER A 356 -5.20 -18.15 5.64
C SER A 356 -6.10 -19.00 4.74
N GLY A 357 -7.42 -18.86 4.88
CA GLY A 357 -8.42 -19.55 4.06
C GLY A 357 -8.35 -19.24 2.55
N LEU A 358 -7.65 -18.16 2.16
CA LEU A 358 -7.46 -17.75 0.77
C LEU A 358 -6.22 -18.37 0.11
N THR A 359 -5.27 -18.91 0.87
CA THR A 359 -3.91 -19.25 0.42
C THR A 359 -3.81 -20.39 -0.61
N SER A 360 -4.94 -21.01 -0.99
CA SER A 360 -5.00 -22.02 -2.05
C SER A 360 -5.88 -21.61 -3.25
N LEU A 361 -6.26 -20.33 -3.34
CA LEU A 361 -7.02 -19.78 -4.47
C LEU A 361 -6.10 -19.35 -5.61
N TYR A 362 -5.41 -20.30 -6.24
CA TYR A 362 -4.36 -20.01 -7.24
C TYR A 362 -4.82 -19.27 -8.50
N LYS A 363 -6.14 -19.17 -8.73
CA LYS A 363 -6.74 -18.42 -9.85
C LYS A 363 -7.09 -16.97 -9.51
N LEU A 364 -6.94 -16.57 -8.24
CA LEU A 364 -7.34 -15.26 -7.76
C LEU A 364 -6.44 -14.17 -8.36
N THR A 365 -7.06 -13.22 -9.06
CA THR A 365 -6.40 -12.06 -9.66
C THR A 365 -6.69 -10.78 -8.89
N THR A 366 -7.89 -10.68 -8.30
CA THR A 366 -8.35 -9.49 -7.60
C THR A 366 -8.86 -9.85 -6.22
N LEU A 367 -8.22 -9.28 -5.21
CA LEU A 367 -8.63 -9.36 -3.80
C LEU A 367 -8.90 -7.95 -3.28
N SER A 368 -10.14 -7.66 -2.92
CA SER A 368 -10.56 -6.38 -2.35
C SER A 368 -11.30 -6.62 -1.04
N MET A 369 -10.65 -6.29 0.08
CA MET A 369 -11.15 -6.52 1.43
C MET A 369 -10.81 -5.33 2.34
N SER A 370 -10.99 -4.11 1.85
CA SER A 370 -10.80 -2.90 2.67
C SER A 370 -11.83 -2.87 3.80
N ASN A 371 -11.40 -2.58 5.03
CA ASN A 371 -12.29 -2.53 6.20
C ASN A 371 -13.16 -3.80 6.35
N ALA A 372 -12.54 -4.97 6.19
CA ALA A 372 -13.21 -6.26 6.23
C ALA A 372 -13.11 -6.97 7.58
N PHE A 373 -12.06 -6.72 8.37
CA PHE A 373 -11.78 -7.47 9.60
C PHE A 373 -12.07 -6.63 10.86
N GLN A 374 -12.89 -7.17 11.77
CA GLN A 374 -13.30 -6.52 13.04
C GLN A 374 -13.03 -7.41 14.26
N GLY A 375 -12.84 -6.84 15.45
CA GLY A 375 -12.56 -7.60 16.69
C GLY A 375 -11.07 -7.89 16.90
N SER A 376 -10.75 -8.87 17.77
CA SER A 376 -9.40 -9.16 18.28
C SER A 376 -8.33 -9.31 17.19
N THR A 377 -7.15 -8.74 17.44
CA THR A 377 -6.07 -8.52 16.46
C THR A 377 -4.91 -9.51 16.55
N ALA A 378 -4.91 -10.40 17.54
CA ALA A 378 -3.70 -11.08 18.02
C ALA A 378 -2.90 -11.87 16.96
N ASN A 379 -3.50 -12.27 15.83
CA ASN A 379 -2.81 -13.02 14.76
C ASN A 379 -3.21 -12.59 13.33
N ARG A 380 -3.63 -11.33 13.10
CA ARG A 380 -4.02 -10.88 11.74
C ARG A 380 -2.83 -10.47 10.89
N MET A 381 -1.94 -11.42 10.64
CA MET A 381 -0.77 -11.23 9.80
C MET A 381 -1.07 -11.55 8.34
N LEU A 382 -0.32 -10.94 7.43
CA LEU A 382 -0.25 -11.42 6.05
C LEU A 382 0.37 -12.84 6.06
N PRO A 383 -0.31 -13.87 5.51
CA PRO A 383 0.20 -15.24 5.57
C PRO A 383 1.56 -15.39 4.88
N ALA A 384 2.46 -16.19 5.45
CA ALA A 384 3.75 -16.49 4.81
C ALA A 384 3.59 -17.12 3.42
N SER A 385 2.47 -17.79 3.14
CA SER A 385 2.13 -18.38 1.85
C SER A 385 1.38 -17.43 0.90
N PHE A 386 1.22 -16.14 1.22
CA PHE A 386 0.45 -15.21 0.38
C PHE A 386 1.02 -15.07 -1.04
N GLY A 387 2.34 -15.21 -1.20
CA GLY A 387 3.02 -15.29 -2.51
C GLY A 387 2.57 -16.44 -3.42
N SER A 388 1.92 -17.49 -2.88
CA SER A 388 1.38 -18.59 -3.68
C SER A 388 0.22 -18.19 -4.60
N LEU A 389 -0.40 -17.04 -4.34
CA LEU A 389 -1.48 -16.47 -5.14
C LEU A 389 -0.90 -15.73 -6.37
N SER A 390 -0.08 -16.42 -7.16
CA SER A 390 0.80 -15.85 -8.18
C SER A 390 0.10 -15.13 -9.34
N GLN A 391 -1.24 -15.26 -9.44
CA GLN A 391 -2.06 -14.59 -10.45
C GLN A 391 -2.57 -13.21 -9.98
N LEU A 392 -2.32 -12.82 -8.72
CA LEU A 392 -2.78 -11.56 -8.17
C LEU A 392 -2.22 -10.36 -8.94
N THR A 393 -3.14 -9.52 -9.40
CA THR A 393 -2.85 -8.22 -10.01
C THR A 393 -3.29 -7.07 -9.12
N THR A 394 -4.32 -7.26 -8.29
CA THR A 394 -4.88 -6.22 -7.44
C THR A 394 -5.11 -6.77 -6.04
N VAL A 395 -4.48 -6.15 -5.05
CA VAL A 395 -4.68 -6.43 -3.62
C VAL A 395 -5.01 -5.14 -2.91
N ASP A 396 -6.21 -5.06 -2.34
CA ASP A 396 -6.61 -4.00 -1.41
C ASP A 396 -7.01 -4.63 -0.07
N LEU A 397 -6.17 -4.42 0.93
CA LEU A 397 -6.38 -4.83 2.32
C LEU A 397 -6.34 -3.61 3.25
N SER A 398 -6.65 -2.42 2.73
CA SER A 398 -6.56 -1.17 3.48
C SER A 398 -7.60 -1.05 4.59
N ASN A 399 -7.38 -0.16 5.55
CA ASN A 399 -8.31 0.14 6.64
C ASN A 399 -8.71 -1.10 7.43
N ASN A 400 -7.77 -2.01 7.66
CA ASN A 400 -7.96 -3.19 8.49
C ASN A 400 -7.10 -3.07 9.76
N ASN A 401 -7.19 -4.08 10.62
CA ASN A 401 -6.35 -4.18 11.80
C ASN A 401 -5.24 -5.22 11.60
N LEU A 402 -4.60 -5.24 10.43
CA LEU A 402 -3.51 -6.18 10.14
C LEU A 402 -2.25 -5.80 10.93
N VAL A 403 -1.51 -6.80 11.42
CA VAL A 403 -0.30 -6.67 12.24
C VAL A 403 0.87 -7.45 11.65
N GLY A 404 2.08 -7.23 12.15
CA GLY A 404 3.30 -7.90 11.69
C GLY A 404 3.92 -7.24 10.46
N GLY A 405 5.04 -7.79 10.00
CA GLY A 405 5.76 -7.31 8.83
C GLY A 405 5.22 -7.84 7.50
N ILE A 406 5.73 -7.28 6.40
CA ILE A 406 5.38 -7.75 5.05
C ILE A 406 6.20 -9.02 4.73
N PRO A 407 5.55 -10.17 4.45
CA PRO A 407 6.26 -11.44 4.26
C PRO A 407 7.07 -11.45 2.95
N SER A 408 8.24 -12.10 2.98
CA SER A 408 9.16 -12.21 1.84
C SER A 408 8.55 -12.91 0.62
N SER A 409 7.58 -13.79 0.83
CA SER A 409 6.85 -14.46 -0.25
C SER A 409 6.09 -13.49 -1.16
N LEU A 410 5.80 -12.27 -0.72
CA LEU A 410 5.15 -11.26 -1.57
C LEU A 410 5.98 -10.93 -2.83
N SER A 411 7.30 -11.13 -2.79
CA SER A 411 8.20 -11.03 -3.95
C SER A 411 7.84 -11.99 -5.09
N GLN A 412 7.03 -13.03 -4.83
CA GLN A 412 6.58 -14.02 -5.82
C GLN A 412 5.38 -13.55 -6.66
N LEU A 413 4.94 -12.30 -6.52
CA LEU A 413 3.79 -11.73 -7.23
C LEU A 413 4.20 -10.71 -8.32
N PRO A 414 4.88 -11.12 -9.41
CA PRO A 414 5.42 -10.19 -10.41
C PRO A 414 4.35 -9.49 -11.26
N ALA A 415 3.13 -10.03 -11.31
CA ALA A 415 2.00 -9.48 -12.04
C ALA A 415 1.23 -8.39 -11.27
N LEU A 416 1.62 -8.12 -10.02
CA LEU A 416 0.93 -7.18 -9.15
C LEU A 416 0.99 -5.76 -9.73
N ARG A 417 -0.19 -5.13 -9.87
CA ARG A 417 -0.40 -3.77 -10.40
C ARG A 417 -0.80 -2.79 -9.31
N THR A 418 -1.55 -3.27 -8.32
CA THR A 418 -2.01 -2.47 -7.19
C THR A 418 -1.82 -3.23 -5.90
N LEU A 419 -1.13 -2.61 -4.94
CA LEU A 419 -0.99 -3.09 -3.57
C LEU A 419 -1.37 -1.97 -2.60
N ASN A 420 -2.53 -2.10 -1.96
CA ASN A 420 -3.01 -1.15 -0.97
C ASN A 420 -3.09 -1.83 0.41
N LEU A 421 -2.16 -1.47 1.29
CA LEU A 421 -2.08 -1.91 2.69
C LEU A 421 -2.27 -0.75 3.67
N ARG A 422 -2.74 0.40 3.18
CA ARG A 422 -2.93 1.63 3.95
C ARG A 422 -3.77 1.43 5.21
N SER A 423 -3.54 2.22 6.26
CA SER A 423 -4.38 2.27 7.47
C SER A 423 -4.50 0.90 8.12
N ASN A 424 -3.36 0.33 8.51
CA ASN A 424 -3.26 -0.92 9.27
C ASN A 424 -2.29 -0.72 10.45
N TYR A 425 -1.97 -1.80 11.17
CA TYR A 425 -0.95 -1.83 12.22
C TYR A 425 0.28 -2.64 11.79
N LEU A 426 0.57 -2.70 10.49
CA LEU A 426 1.75 -3.40 9.98
C LEU A 426 3.01 -2.71 10.48
N ASN A 427 3.99 -3.48 10.95
CA ASN A 427 5.17 -2.97 11.64
C ASN A 427 6.46 -3.60 11.10
N GLY A 428 7.61 -3.22 11.68
CA GLY A 428 8.92 -3.62 11.21
C GLY A 428 9.41 -2.74 10.06
N SER A 429 10.14 -3.35 9.12
CA SER A 429 10.67 -2.66 7.94
C SER A 429 9.72 -2.72 6.75
N VAL A 430 9.92 -1.81 5.78
CA VAL A 430 9.54 -1.99 4.38
C VAL A 430 10.71 -2.73 3.69
N PRO A 431 10.55 -4.01 3.33
CA PRO A 431 11.61 -4.86 2.78
C PRO A 431 12.26 -4.38 1.48
N SER A 432 13.54 -4.69 1.32
CA SER A 432 14.38 -4.39 0.15
C SER A 432 13.84 -4.93 -1.17
N PHE A 433 13.11 -6.06 -1.15
CA PHE A 433 12.48 -6.64 -2.35
C PHE A 433 11.30 -5.80 -2.87
N MET A 434 10.77 -4.84 -2.11
CA MET A 434 9.67 -3.97 -2.55
C MET A 434 10.17 -2.87 -3.47
N ASN A 435 10.68 -3.24 -4.64
CA ASN A 435 11.24 -2.31 -5.62
C ASN A 435 10.68 -2.57 -7.03
N ALA A 436 10.90 -1.64 -7.95
CA ALA A 436 10.37 -1.73 -9.31
C ALA A 436 10.97 -2.87 -10.15
N SER A 437 12.15 -3.39 -9.81
CA SER A 437 12.71 -4.56 -10.51
C SER A 437 12.02 -5.85 -10.11
N THR A 438 11.62 -5.98 -8.85
CA THR A 438 10.85 -7.13 -8.33
C THR A 438 9.36 -7.04 -8.73
N PHE A 439 8.79 -5.82 -8.75
CA PHE A 439 7.40 -5.57 -9.12
C PHE A 439 7.30 -4.70 -10.38
N PRO A 440 7.65 -5.20 -11.57
CA PRO A 440 7.72 -4.41 -12.80
C PRO A 440 6.35 -3.94 -13.31
N SER A 441 5.27 -4.59 -12.88
CA SER A 441 3.89 -4.25 -13.28
C SER A 441 3.20 -3.27 -12.35
N LEU A 442 3.84 -2.88 -11.23
CA LEU A 442 3.20 -2.11 -10.17
C LEU A 442 2.96 -0.67 -10.63
N THR A 443 1.71 -0.23 -10.50
CA THR A 443 1.25 1.11 -10.85
C THR A 443 0.78 1.90 -9.63
N SER A 444 0.43 1.21 -8.54
CA SER A 444 0.02 1.83 -7.29
C SER A 444 0.46 0.99 -6.09
N ILE A 445 1.18 1.63 -5.16
CA ILE A 445 1.51 1.06 -3.86
C ILE A 445 1.20 2.06 -2.75
N ASP A 446 0.36 1.67 -1.78
CA ASP A 446 0.04 2.51 -0.63
C ASP A 446 0.24 1.72 0.66
N LEU A 447 1.29 2.06 1.40
CA LEU A 447 1.63 1.54 2.72
C LEU A 447 1.44 2.61 3.81
N SER A 448 0.77 3.72 3.50
CA SER A 448 0.63 4.85 4.43
C SER A 448 -0.23 4.52 5.65
N ASN A 449 -0.06 5.28 6.73
CA ASN A 449 -0.82 5.10 7.98
C ASN A 449 -0.66 3.68 8.56
N ASN A 450 0.59 3.25 8.74
CA ASN A 450 0.96 1.98 9.37
C ASN A 450 1.92 2.24 10.54
N GLN A 451 2.61 1.20 11.01
CA GLN A 451 3.59 1.23 12.10
C GLN A 451 5.00 0.85 11.61
N PHE A 452 5.32 1.06 10.32
CA PHE A 452 6.65 0.79 9.79
C PHE A 452 7.68 1.78 10.37
N THR A 453 8.82 1.28 10.81
CA THR A 453 9.88 2.07 11.44
C THR A 453 11.15 2.15 10.60
N LEU A 454 11.26 1.37 9.52
CA LEU A 454 12.44 1.36 8.66
C LEU A 454 12.05 1.18 7.20
N ILE A 455 12.76 1.84 6.29
CA ILE A 455 12.76 1.53 4.86
C ILE A 455 14.12 0.89 4.57
N GLU A 456 14.13 -0.39 4.16
CA GLU A 456 15.38 -1.09 3.85
C GLU A 456 16.08 -0.50 2.63
N GLU A 457 17.39 -0.78 2.52
CA GLU A 457 18.16 -0.38 1.35
C GLU A 457 17.52 -0.93 0.05
N ASN A 458 17.44 -0.10 -0.99
CA ASN A 458 16.77 -0.37 -2.27
C ASN A 458 15.26 -0.58 -2.22
N ALA A 459 14.63 -0.62 -1.04
CA ALA A 459 13.19 -0.64 -0.94
C ALA A 459 12.59 0.61 -1.59
N LEU A 460 11.47 0.42 -2.25
CA LEU A 460 10.68 1.42 -2.98
C LEU A 460 11.40 2.12 -4.14
N SER A 461 12.60 1.65 -4.50
CA SER A 461 13.38 2.21 -5.59
C SER A 461 12.71 1.99 -6.96
N GLY A 462 12.86 2.97 -7.85
CA GLY A 462 12.35 2.91 -9.22
C GLY A 462 10.84 3.04 -9.40
N PHE A 463 10.05 3.19 -8.32
CA PHE A 463 8.61 3.41 -8.44
C PHE A 463 8.29 4.83 -8.88
N THR A 464 7.96 5.00 -10.16
CA THR A 464 7.62 6.32 -10.74
C THR A 464 6.12 6.62 -10.74
N SER A 465 5.29 5.67 -10.35
CA SER A 465 3.82 5.77 -10.32
C SER A 465 3.30 6.20 -8.94
N THR A 466 2.03 5.96 -8.62
CA THR A 466 1.48 6.28 -7.30
C THR A 466 2.16 5.43 -6.24
N CYS A 467 2.89 6.09 -5.33
CA CYS A 467 3.50 5.43 -4.19
C CYS A 467 3.37 6.29 -2.93
N SER A 468 2.97 5.70 -1.81
CA SER A 468 2.91 6.40 -0.53
C SER A 468 3.29 5.48 0.62
N VAL A 469 4.17 5.98 1.47
CA VAL A 469 4.49 5.40 2.78
C VAL A 469 4.33 6.45 3.90
N ALA A 470 3.60 7.53 3.62
CA ALA A 470 3.34 8.62 4.55
C ALA A 470 2.70 8.15 5.87
N ASN A 471 2.85 8.95 6.93
CA ASN A 471 2.23 8.71 8.23
C ASN A 471 2.58 7.33 8.85
N ASN A 472 3.79 6.86 8.60
CA ASN A 472 4.41 5.81 9.37
C ASN A 472 5.34 6.44 10.41
N PRO A 473 5.63 5.77 11.54
CA PRO A 473 6.56 6.24 12.57
C PRO A 473 8.03 6.09 12.11
N PHE A 474 8.33 6.54 10.90
CA PHE A 474 9.68 6.55 10.38
C PHE A 474 10.55 7.51 11.19
N PRO A 475 11.73 7.07 11.64
CA PRO A 475 12.71 7.97 12.19
C PRO A 475 13.15 8.94 11.09
N CYS A 476 13.81 10.01 11.49
CA CYS A 476 14.41 10.98 10.59
C CYS A 476 15.60 10.40 9.77
N PHE A 477 16.00 9.16 10.09
CA PHE A 477 17.06 8.39 9.46
C PHE A 477 16.46 7.25 8.61
N THR A 478 15.61 7.55 7.62
CA THR A 478 15.14 6.52 6.66
C THR A 478 15.63 6.76 5.26
N ALA A 479 16.07 5.66 4.62
CA ALA A 479 16.52 5.64 3.24
C ALA A 479 15.51 6.34 2.34
N GLN A 480 15.97 7.37 1.62
CA GLN A 480 15.16 7.95 0.56
C GLN A 480 15.25 7.01 -0.65
N PRO A 481 14.12 6.48 -1.14
CA PRO A 481 14.13 5.56 -2.25
C PRO A 481 14.68 6.23 -3.50
N SER A 482 15.67 5.59 -4.10
CA SER A 482 16.32 6.10 -5.31
C SER A 482 15.38 6.05 -6.51
N ASN A 483 15.36 7.11 -7.32
CA ASN A 483 14.53 7.22 -8.53
C ASN A 483 13.05 6.88 -8.30
N SER A 484 12.49 7.39 -7.20
CA SER A 484 11.13 7.05 -6.77
C SER A 484 10.30 8.30 -6.50
N ASN A 485 9.02 8.23 -6.83
CA ASN A 485 8.01 9.25 -6.53
C ASN A 485 7.24 8.94 -5.23
N CYS A 486 7.75 8.03 -4.40
CA CYS A 486 7.09 7.67 -3.15
C CYS A 486 6.98 8.86 -2.19
N LEU A 487 5.75 9.14 -1.74
CA LEU A 487 5.52 10.12 -0.69
C LEU A 487 5.95 9.55 0.67
N ILE A 488 6.93 10.20 1.31
CA ILE A 488 7.46 9.83 2.62
C ILE A 488 7.30 11.02 3.57
N SER A 489 6.69 10.77 4.73
CA SER A 489 6.63 11.73 5.82
C SER A 489 7.70 11.36 6.84
N VAL A 490 8.85 12.04 6.82
CA VAL A 490 9.87 11.96 7.87
C VAL A 490 9.89 13.25 8.68
N ASN A 491 10.20 13.14 9.97
CA ASN A 491 10.50 14.32 10.78
C ASN A 491 11.77 15.00 10.25
N THR A 492 11.81 16.33 10.19
CA THR A 492 12.94 17.08 9.59
C THR A 492 14.10 17.31 10.56
N THR A 493 13.88 17.13 11.86
CA THR A 493 14.90 17.25 12.91
C THR A 493 15.05 15.94 13.65
N CYS A 494 16.30 15.49 13.80
CA CYS A 494 16.61 14.22 14.44
C CYS A 494 17.31 14.36 15.78
N PRO A 495 16.60 14.13 16.91
CA PRO A 495 17.23 14.05 18.22
C PRO A 495 18.25 12.91 18.24
N LEU A 496 19.50 13.21 18.65
CA LEU A 496 20.55 12.21 18.91
C LEU A 496 20.07 11.09 19.85
N GLN A 497 19.16 11.41 20.78
CA GLN A 497 18.57 10.47 21.73
C GLN A 497 17.81 9.32 21.05
N LEU A 498 17.26 9.52 19.84
CA LEU A 498 16.58 8.45 19.11
C LEU A 498 17.55 7.35 18.70
N LEU A 499 18.79 7.67 18.30
CA LEU A 499 19.77 6.66 17.89
C LEU A 499 20.17 5.71 19.04
N TYR A 500 20.10 6.17 20.30
CA TYR A 500 20.36 5.32 21.47
C TYR A 500 19.22 4.35 21.79
N SER A 501 17.98 4.66 21.40
CA SER A 501 16.82 3.81 21.69
C SER A 501 17.00 2.43 21.06
N ALA A 502 16.85 1.36 21.86
CA ALA A 502 17.03 -0.02 21.41
C ALA A 502 16.19 -0.41 20.18
N GLY A 503 15.05 0.26 19.96
CA GLY A 503 14.17 0.04 18.82
C GLY A 503 14.51 0.83 17.55
N THR A 504 15.53 1.69 17.58
CA THR A 504 15.93 2.47 16.41
C THR A 504 16.81 1.66 15.48
N LEU A 505 16.35 1.54 14.24
CA LEU A 505 17.05 0.90 13.12
C LEU A 505 17.35 1.96 12.07
N ILE A 506 18.56 1.96 11.49
CA ILE A 506 18.96 2.89 10.42
C ILE A 506 19.68 2.16 9.29
N SER A 507 19.57 2.61 8.04
CA SER A 507 20.36 2.03 6.94
C SER A 507 21.77 2.63 6.87
N SER A 508 22.68 1.96 6.17
CA SER A 508 24.01 2.48 5.81
C SER A 508 23.91 3.84 5.12
N SER A 509 22.94 3.98 4.21
CA SER A 509 22.66 5.22 3.47
C SER A 509 22.17 6.37 4.37
N ASP A 510 21.50 6.05 5.48
CA ASP A 510 21.03 7.05 6.45
C ASP A 510 22.18 7.62 7.24
N ALA A 511 23.06 6.75 7.73
CA ALA A 511 24.29 7.16 8.38
C ALA A 511 25.15 8.00 7.41
N GLU A 512 25.21 7.65 6.13
CA GLU A 512 25.94 8.43 5.12
C GLU A 512 25.42 9.84 4.90
N ARG A 513 24.09 10.04 4.77
CA ARG A 513 23.52 11.38 4.58
C ARG A 513 23.71 12.30 5.79
N GLU A 514 23.88 11.70 6.95
CA GLU A 514 24.08 12.42 8.20
C GLU A 514 25.56 12.79 8.45
N LYS A 515 26.51 12.20 7.70
CA LYS A 515 27.92 12.59 7.67
C LYS A 515 28.12 14.07 7.32
N GLU A 516 27.22 14.68 6.55
CA GLU A 516 27.39 16.04 6.01
C GLU A 516 26.94 17.18 6.97
N LYS A 517 26.26 16.86 8.09
CA LYS A 517 25.53 17.89 8.86
C LYS A 517 26.24 18.42 10.11
N THR A 518 27.17 17.69 10.73
CA THR A 518 28.16 18.18 11.73
C THR A 518 28.98 17.02 12.32
N GLU A 519 30.31 17.15 12.38
CA GLU A 519 31.21 16.21 13.06
C GLU A 519 31.10 16.35 14.59
N SER A 520 30.20 15.60 15.24
CA SER A 520 30.30 15.35 16.68
C SER A 520 30.57 13.88 16.93
N GLU A 521 31.60 13.59 17.72
CA GLU A 521 32.09 12.23 18.00
C GLU A 521 30.98 11.35 18.63
N CYS A 522 30.13 11.94 19.48
CA CYS A 522 28.93 11.29 20.01
C CYS A 522 27.95 10.82 18.93
N ARG A 523 27.82 11.56 17.83
CA ARG A 523 26.85 11.26 16.76
C ARG A 523 27.28 10.07 15.91
N ILE A 524 28.56 10.02 15.54
CA ILE A 524 29.15 8.88 14.83
C ILE A 524 28.95 7.61 15.65
N PHE A 525 29.19 7.67 16.96
CA PHE A 525 28.96 6.55 17.87
C PHE A 525 27.48 6.08 17.92
N CYS A 526 26.56 7.03 17.99
CA CYS A 526 25.12 6.77 17.94
C CYS A 526 24.70 6.07 16.65
N GLU A 527 25.24 6.52 15.52
CA GLU A 527 24.97 5.95 14.20
C GLU A 527 25.52 4.53 14.09
N VAL A 528 26.73 4.27 14.57
CA VAL A 528 27.32 2.91 14.60
C VAL A 528 26.51 1.96 15.47
N THR A 529 26.09 2.40 16.65
CA THR A 529 25.25 1.60 17.56
C THR A 529 23.91 1.24 16.93
N ALA A 530 23.31 2.17 16.19
CA ALA A 530 22.07 1.91 15.47
C ALA A 530 22.30 1.02 14.22
N LEU A 531 23.39 1.22 13.48
CA LEU A 531 23.78 0.42 12.31
C LEU A 531 24.07 -1.05 12.67
N LEU A 532 24.62 -1.31 13.84
CA LEU A 532 24.88 -2.66 14.36
C LEU A 532 23.60 -3.51 14.48
N ARG A 533 22.42 -2.89 14.53
CA ARG A 533 21.12 -3.58 14.64
C ARG A 533 20.50 -3.88 13.28
N SER A 534 20.96 -3.24 12.21
CA SER A 534 20.24 -3.22 10.92
C SER A 534 21.14 -3.38 9.69
N THR A 535 22.46 -3.37 9.84
CA THR A 535 23.39 -3.40 8.71
C THR A 535 24.55 -4.36 8.95
N LYS A 536 25.06 -4.96 7.87
CA LYS A 536 26.12 -5.99 7.91
C LYS A 536 27.53 -5.44 7.65
N THR A 537 27.65 -4.23 7.11
CA THR A 537 28.94 -3.61 6.81
C THR A 537 28.81 -2.10 6.80
N PHE A 538 29.74 -1.38 7.43
CA PHE A 538 29.79 0.09 7.40
C PHE A 538 31.22 0.58 7.59
N SER A 539 31.60 1.68 6.93
CA SER A 539 32.89 2.33 7.14
C SER A 539 32.77 3.84 7.17
N TYR A 540 33.53 4.46 8.06
CA TYR A 540 33.64 5.91 8.21
C TYR A 540 35.10 6.30 8.46
N THR A 541 35.56 7.38 7.84
CA THR A 541 36.92 7.88 8.03
C THR A 541 36.90 9.40 7.91
N SER A 542 37.37 10.07 8.95
CA SER A 542 37.73 11.49 8.98
C SER A 542 39.20 11.65 9.39
N ASP A 543 39.64 12.90 9.53
CA ASP A 543 41.01 13.21 9.92
C ASP A 543 41.36 12.69 11.33
N SER A 544 40.40 12.78 12.27
CA SER A 544 40.60 12.45 13.69
C SER A 544 40.01 11.10 14.11
N VAL A 545 38.95 10.61 13.45
CA VAL A 545 38.24 9.38 13.82
C VAL A 545 38.06 8.49 12.60
N SER A 546 38.21 7.19 12.77
CA SER A 546 37.94 6.20 11.72
C SER A 546 37.27 4.97 12.32
N LEU A 547 36.41 4.32 11.55
CA LEU A 547 35.62 3.19 11.98
C LEU A 547 35.37 2.24 10.81
N SER A 548 35.43 0.94 11.08
CA SER A 548 34.97 -0.13 10.20
C SER A 548 34.12 -1.13 10.98
N LEU A 549 32.98 -1.51 10.40
CA LEU A 549 32.09 -2.56 10.88
C LEU A 549 31.96 -3.61 9.78
N GLN A 550 32.18 -4.87 10.14
CA GLN A 550 32.06 -6.00 9.21
C GLN A 550 31.42 -7.21 9.90
N THR A 551 30.40 -7.78 9.26
CA THR A 551 29.70 -8.99 9.72
C THR A 551 30.22 -10.23 9.02
N TYR A 552 30.35 -11.31 9.79
CA TYR A 552 30.91 -12.59 9.41
C TYR A 552 29.92 -13.72 9.71
N SER A 553 29.70 -14.62 8.76
CA SER A 553 28.89 -15.82 8.95
C SER A 553 29.75 -17.08 8.99
N LYS A 554 29.47 -17.97 9.95
CA LYS A 554 30.21 -19.21 10.18
C LYS A 554 30.19 -20.18 9.00
N ASN A 555 29.20 -20.06 8.11
CA ASN A 555 29.02 -20.96 6.95
C ASN A 555 29.95 -20.63 5.77
N GLU A 556 30.72 -19.53 5.82
CA GLU A 556 31.74 -19.20 4.82
C GLU A 556 33.04 -19.99 5.12
N SER A 557 33.11 -21.18 4.53
CA SER A 557 33.86 -22.36 5.00
C SER A 557 35.37 -22.41 4.68
N SER A 558 36.12 -21.31 4.82
CA SER A 558 37.59 -21.34 4.59
C SER A 558 38.45 -20.39 5.43
N LEU A 559 37.88 -19.71 6.42
CA LEU A 559 38.61 -18.76 7.25
C LEU A 559 39.14 -19.44 8.51
N ASP A 560 40.40 -19.20 8.89
CA ASP A 560 40.97 -19.63 10.19
C ASP A 560 40.82 -18.55 11.28
N ALA A 561 40.52 -17.31 10.87
CA ALA A 561 40.36 -16.14 11.73
C ALA A 561 39.42 -15.12 11.05
N ILE A 562 38.79 -14.27 11.86
CA ILE A 562 38.02 -13.11 11.43
C ILE A 562 38.93 -11.89 11.42
N GLU A 563 38.94 -11.12 10.33
CA GLU A 563 39.78 -9.93 10.19
C GLU A 563 38.93 -8.69 9.91
N ASN A 564 39.16 -7.58 10.60
CA ASN A 564 38.57 -6.30 10.20
C ASN A 564 39.69 -5.26 10.12
N ALA A 565 39.66 -4.41 9.10
CA ALA A 565 40.65 -3.37 8.87
C ALA A 565 39.96 -2.06 8.49
N ILE A 566 40.54 -0.94 8.94
CA ILE A 566 40.07 0.39 8.53
C ILE A 566 40.76 0.77 7.22
N ASN A 567 39.98 0.92 6.16
CA ASN A 567 40.52 1.28 4.85
C ASN A 567 41.23 2.64 4.88
N GLY A 568 42.45 2.72 4.31
CA GLY A 568 43.28 3.92 4.34
C GLY A 568 44.00 4.20 5.66
N ARG A 569 43.86 3.33 6.67
CA ARG A 569 44.64 3.38 7.93
C ARG A 569 45.39 2.06 8.11
N THR A 570 46.47 2.08 8.90
CA THR A 570 47.29 0.90 9.21
C THR A 570 46.78 0.16 10.46
N CYS A 571 45.47 0.21 10.71
CA CYS A 571 44.83 -0.36 11.89
C CYS A 571 43.94 -1.53 11.49
N SER A 572 44.12 -2.66 12.14
CA SER A 572 43.36 -3.89 11.90
C SER A 572 43.26 -4.74 13.14
N VAL A 573 42.29 -5.64 13.16
CA VAL A 573 42.17 -6.70 14.17
C VAL A 573 42.05 -8.05 13.48
N ARG A 574 42.72 -9.06 14.02
CA ARG A 574 42.59 -10.47 13.63
C ARG A 574 42.19 -11.30 14.85
N LEU A 575 40.96 -11.79 14.82
CA LEU A 575 40.31 -12.55 15.88
C LEU A 575 40.28 -14.05 15.52
N PRO A 576 40.84 -14.94 16.35
CA PRO A 576 40.71 -16.39 16.14
C PRO A 576 39.25 -16.85 16.14
N LEU A 577 38.87 -17.78 15.26
CA LEU A 577 37.49 -18.30 15.22
C LEU A 577 37.09 -19.03 16.51
N SER A 578 38.04 -19.61 17.22
CA SER A 578 37.81 -20.25 18.53
C SER A 578 37.10 -19.30 19.51
N SER A 579 37.47 -18.02 19.48
CA SER A 579 36.97 -16.96 20.37
C SER A 579 35.50 -16.62 20.17
N VAL A 580 34.89 -17.00 19.04
CA VAL A 580 33.48 -16.70 18.68
C VAL A 580 32.72 -17.92 18.20
N SER A 581 33.25 -19.12 18.43
CA SER A 581 32.71 -20.39 17.90
C SER A 581 31.26 -20.70 18.29
N ALA A 582 30.75 -20.07 19.35
CA ALA A 582 29.39 -20.20 19.85
C ALA A 582 28.32 -19.46 19.02
N TYR A 583 28.72 -18.61 18.07
CA TYR A 583 27.81 -17.75 17.31
C TYR A 583 27.81 -18.11 15.82
N GLU A 584 26.62 -18.14 15.20
CA GLU A 584 26.44 -18.42 13.77
C GLU A 584 26.77 -17.21 12.88
N GLU A 585 26.54 -16.01 13.40
CA GLU A 585 26.87 -14.73 12.77
C GLU A 585 27.43 -13.78 13.83
N VAL A 586 28.52 -13.07 13.52
CA VAL A 586 29.13 -12.07 14.40
C VAL A 586 29.54 -10.82 13.62
N SER A 587 29.43 -9.65 14.24
CA SER A 587 29.86 -8.38 13.67
C SER A 587 31.03 -7.81 14.46
N VAL A 588 32.15 -7.54 13.79
CA VAL A 588 33.36 -6.97 14.40
C VAL A 588 33.39 -5.48 14.10
N ALA A 589 33.37 -4.64 15.13
CA ALA A 589 33.55 -3.20 15.03
C ALA A 589 34.98 -2.81 15.43
N LEU A 590 35.66 -2.08 14.56
CA LEU A 590 37.00 -1.56 14.75
C LEU A 590 36.96 -0.03 14.66
N SER A 591 37.49 0.65 15.67
CA SER A 591 37.56 2.12 15.73
C SER A 591 38.99 2.59 15.95
N PHE A 592 39.33 3.75 15.39
CA PHE A 592 40.61 4.41 15.56
C PHE A 592 40.40 5.91 15.82
N ARG A 593 41.15 6.46 16.77
CA ARG A 593 41.21 7.90 17.00
C ARG A 593 42.63 8.41 17.12
N LEU A 594 42.94 9.45 16.35
CA LEU A 594 44.21 10.14 16.41
C LEU A 594 44.30 10.98 17.68
N SER A 595 45.29 10.72 18.52
CA SER A 595 45.52 11.49 19.75
C SER A 595 46.72 12.42 19.57
N SER A 596 46.47 13.67 19.20
CA SER A 596 47.48 14.73 19.24
C SER A 596 47.51 15.48 20.59
N SER A 597 46.68 15.08 21.56
CA SER A 597 46.45 15.87 22.78
C SER A 597 46.14 15.08 24.07
N LEU A 598 46.46 13.79 24.17
CA LEU A 598 46.31 13.04 25.43
C LEU A 598 47.47 13.33 26.39
N LEU A 599 47.37 14.41 27.16
CA LEU A 599 47.97 14.48 28.49
C LEU A 599 47.17 13.54 29.40
N SER A 600 47.79 12.44 29.81
CA SER A 600 47.16 11.41 30.62
C SER A 600 46.55 11.95 31.91
N VAL A 601 45.34 11.49 32.20
CA VAL A 601 44.89 11.36 33.58
C VAL A 601 45.89 10.39 34.23
N TYR A 602 46.64 10.82 35.25
CA TYR A 602 47.66 10.03 36.00
C TYR A 602 49.13 10.04 35.53
N ASN A 603 49.55 10.95 34.65
CA ASN A 603 50.97 11.19 34.32
C ASN A 603 51.71 10.04 33.58
N GLU A 604 51.00 9.15 32.89
CA GLU A 604 51.55 8.10 32.01
C GLU A 604 51.45 8.50 30.53
N SER A 605 52.56 8.56 29.78
CA SER A 605 52.52 9.11 28.40
C SER A 605 51.87 8.14 27.41
N ILE A 606 50.71 8.51 26.85
CA ILE A 606 50.13 7.84 25.67
C ILE A 606 50.89 8.27 24.42
N ARG A 607 51.30 7.32 23.59
CA ARG A 607 51.97 7.55 22.29
C ARG A 607 51.16 6.88 21.19
N GLY A 608 50.71 7.66 20.19
CA GLY A 608 49.88 7.16 19.10
C GLY A 608 48.38 7.31 19.32
N GLY A 609 47.59 6.68 18.46
CA GLY A 609 46.11 6.68 18.53
C GLY A 609 45.53 5.64 19.48
N VAL A 610 44.24 5.76 19.78
CA VAL A 610 43.48 4.77 20.54
C VAL A 610 42.71 3.88 19.55
N VAL A 611 42.84 2.56 19.69
CA VAL A 611 42.14 1.57 18.87
C VAL A 611 41.10 0.85 19.74
N GLY A 612 39.84 0.90 19.36
CA GLY A 612 38.76 0.15 20.02
C GLY A 612 38.33 -1.03 19.19
N VAL A 613 38.15 -2.20 19.81
CA VAL A 613 37.62 -3.40 19.16
C VAL A 613 36.44 -3.94 19.96
N GLN A 614 35.32 -4.19 19.28
CA GLN A 614 34.13 -4.82 19.87
C GLN A 614 33.55 -5.87 18.93
N VAL A 615 32.83 -6.84 19.50
CA VAL A 615 32.19 -7.93 18.76
C VAL A 615 30.74 -8.07 19.19
N TYR A 616 29.86 -8.25 18.22
CA TYR A 616 28.42 -8.39 18.41
C TYR A 616 27.91 -9.70 17.81
N ASP A 617 26.87 -10.30 18.38
CA ASP A 617 26.20 -11.47 17.80
C ASP A 617 25.20 -11.09 16.68
N GLY A 618 24.65 -12.10 15.99
CA GLY A 618 23.64 -11.89 14.93
C GLY A 618 22.30 -11.27 15.38
N SER A 619 22.11 -11.03 16.67
CA SER A 619 20.99 -10.26 17.21
C SER A 619 21.37 -8.84 17.63
N GLY A 620 22.61 -8.43 17.36
CA GLY A 620 23.13 -7.10 17.67
C GLY A 620 23.52 -6.92 19.15
N ARG A 621 23.72 -8.00 19.92
CA ARG A 621 24.16 -7.94 21.32
C ARG A 621 25.68 -8.01 21.40
N GLU A 622 26.28 -7.18 22.24
CA GLU A 622 27.74 -7.21 22.47
C GLU A 622 28.15 -8.52 23.16
N VAL A 623 29.23 -9.11 22.67
CA VAL A 623 29.81 -10.35 23.16
C VAL A 623 31.12 -10.02 23.85
N GLU A 624 31.17 -10.29 25.15
CA GLU A 624 32.43 -10.20 25.89
C GLU A 624 33.36 -11.33 25.45
N ILE A 625 34.53 -10.96 24.94
CA ILE A 625 35.60 -11.89 24.61
C ILE A 625 36.69 -11.71 25.67
N ALA A 626 36.83 -12.71 26.54
CA ALA A 626 37.82 -12.73 27.61
C ALA A 626 38.34 -14.16 27.87
N GLY A 627 39.57 -14.26 28.38
CA GLY A 627 40.16 -15.54 28.81
C GLY A 627 40.43 -16.53 27.67
N VAL A 628 40.59 -16.04 26.45
CA VAL A 628 40.84 -16.90 25.28
C VAL A 628 42.24 -17.51 25.32
N THR A 629 42.38 -18.76 24.87
CA THR A 629 43.67 -19.48 24.85
C THR A 629 44.60 -19.02 23.73
N GLU A 630 44.05 -18.44 22.67
CA GLU A 630 44.79 -17.85 21.57
C GLU A 630 44.71 -16.33 21.65
N LYS A 631 45.86 -15.65 21.58
CA LYS A 631 45.91 -14.18 21.65
C LYS A 631 45.34 -13.54 20.38
N ILE A 632 44.64 -12.43 20.56
CA ILE A 632 44.03 -11.63 19.52
C ILE A 632 45.04 -10.57 19.07
N ASN A 633 45.26 -10.46 17.76
CA ASN A 633 46.19 -9.49 17.20
C ASN A 633 45.46 -8.19 16.86
N ILE A 634 45.88 -7.08 17.47
CA ILE A 634 45.35 -5.74 17.23
C ILE A 634 46.51 -4.87 16.70
N THR A 635 46.47 -4.55 15.42
CA THR A 635 47.44 -3.68 14.77
C THR A 635 47.13 -2.24 15.13
N MET A 636 48.06 -1.61 15.86
CA MET A 636 47.94 -0.23 16.38
C MET A 636 48.42 0.83 15.39
N GLY A 637 49.00 0.40 14.27
CA GLY A 637 49.61 1.26 13.26
C GLY A 637 51.09 1.56 13.50
N TYR A 638 51.66 2.43 12.67
CA TYR A 638 53.04 2.88 12.83
C TYR A 638 53.17 3.81 14.03
N ILE A 639 54.22 3.61 14.82
CA ILE A 639 54.50 4.42 16.01
C ILE A 639 55.73 5.32 15.81
N ASP A 640 55.63 6.56 16.29
CA ASP A 640 56.71 7.57 16.26
C ASP A 640 57.91 7.19 17.13
N ASP A 641 59.06 7.88 16.99
CA ASP A 641 60.29 7.67 17.76
C ASP A 641 60.06 7.53 19.29
N ILE A 642 60.38 6.36 19.82
CA ILE A 642 60.41 6.09 21.25
C ILE A 642 61.72 6.65 21.80
N PRO A 643 61.72 7.47 22.88
CA PRO A 643 62.93 7.93 23.52
C PRO A 643 63.86 6.76 23.88
N THR A 644 65.17 6.91 23.69
CA THR A 644 66.16 5.83 23.87
C THR A 644 66.23 5.27 25.31
N ASP A 645 65.71 6.02 26.27
CA ASP A 645 65.62 5.66 27.68
C ASP A 645 64.25 5.08 28.07
N HIS A 646 63.36 4.82 27.10
CA HIS A 646 62.03 4.27 27.30
C HIS A 646 61.76 3.03 26.43
N THR A 647 60.83 2.20 26.88
CA THR A 647 60.32 1.02 26.15
C THR A 647 58.82 1.19 25.91
N ALA A 648 58.34 0.84 24.72
CA ALA A 648 56.91 0.85 24.44
C ALA A 648 56.23 -0.39 25.02
N VAL A 649 55.00 -0.21 25.49
CA VAL A 649 54.16 -1.29 26.01
C VAL A 649 52.74 -1.18 25.48
N CYS A 650 52.10 -2.32 25.23
CA CYS A 650 50.68 -2.36 24.97
C CYS A 650 49.94 -2.15 26.29
N GLN A 651 48.87 -1.35 26.26
CA GLN A 651 47.97 -1.18 27.40
C GLN A 651 46.53 -1.15 26.94
N TRP A 652 45.66 -1.63 27.81
CA TRP A 652 44.22 -1.72 27.60
C TRP A 652 43.48 -1.00 28.72
N TRP A 653 42.27 -0.51 28.44
CA TRP A 653 41.49 0.22 29.43
C TRP A 653 40.75 -0.73 30.38
N ASN A 654 41.19 -0.81 31.64
CA ASN A 654 40.51 -1.57 32.68
C ASN A 654 39.40 -0.75 33.31
N GLU A 655 38.16 -1.13 33.02
CA GLU A 655 36.97 -0.41 33.47
C GLU A 655 36.74 -0.53 34.98
N THR A 656 36.97 -1.72 35.55
CA THR A 656 36.79 -1.97 36.98
C THR A 656 37.73 -1.13 37.80
N GLN A 657 38.98 -0.99 37.33
CA GLN A 657 40.03 -0.25 38.01
C GLN A 657 40.11 1.23 37.57
N LYS A 658 39.38 1.60 36.51
CA LYS A 658 39.32 2.95 35.94
C LYS A 658 40.71 3.48 35.55
N GLY A 659 41.52 2.62 34.92
CA GLY A 659 42.89 2.93 34.55
C GLY A 659 43.42 2.04 33.42
N TRP A 660 44.55 2.44 32.83
CA TRP A 660 45.25 1.61 31.85
C TRP A 660 45.93 0.43 32.56
N SER A 661 45.59 -0.79 32.14
CA SER A 661 46.25 -2.02 32.57
C SER A 661 47.13 -2.57 31.45
N ARG A 662 48.09 -3.41 31.84
CA ARG A 662 49.04 -4.08 30.94
C ARG A 662 48.92 -5.60 31.04
N ASP A 663 48.07 -6.09 31.93
CA ASP A 663 47.92 -7.52 32.20
C ASP A 663 47.39 -8.25 30.96
N ASP A 664 47.95 -9.43 30.70
CA ASP A 664 47.60 -10.32 29.57
C ASP A 664 47.68 -9.70 28.16
N CYS A 665 48.46 -8.62 27.99
CA CYS A 665 48.75 -7.99 26.70
C CYS A 665 50.26 -7.90 26.43
N ASP A 666 50.70 -8.45 25.30
CA ASP A 666 52.07 -8.29 24.81
C ASP A 666 52.12 -7.26 23.67
N LEU A 667 53.30 -6.65 23.47
CA LEU A 667 53.56 -5.77 22.33
C LEU A 667 54.63 -6.37 21.43
N TYR A 668 54.32 -6.45 20.14
CA TYR A 668 55.25 -6.77 19.08
C TYR A 668 55.43 -5.53 18.18
N ILE A 669 56.68 -5.17 17.87
CA ILE A 669 57.01 -4.10 16.92
C ILE A 669 57.94 -4.69 15.87
N ASP A 670 57.57 -4.58 14.59
CA ASP A 670 58.39 -5.07 13.49
C ASP A 670 59.51 -4.09 13.06
N GLU A 671 60.33 -4.50 12.09
CA GLU A 671 61.43 -3.68 11.55
C GLU A 671 60.95 -2.39 10.87
N ALA A 672 59.70 -2.35 10.39
CA ALA A 672 59.06 -1.18 9.80
C ALA A 672 58.36 -0.30 10.86
N ARG A 673 58.48 -0.67 12.15
CA ARG A 673 57.86 0.00 13.30
C ARG A 673 56.34 -0.07 13.36
N LEU A 674 55.75 -1.09 12.76
CA LEU A 674 54.34 -1.42 12.93
C LEU A 674 54.15 -2.06 14.31
N ALA A 675 53.29 -1.46 15.14
CA ALA A 675 52.99 -1.97 16.47
C ALA A 675 51.76 -2.90 16.44
N VAL A 676 51.89 -4.08 17.05
CA VAL A 676 50.81 -5.07 17.20
C VAL A 676 50.68 -5.44 18.68
N CYS A 677 49.51 -5.14 19.24
CA CYS A 677 49.09 -5.60 20.56
C CYS A 677 48.54 -7.02 20.47
N GLN A 678 49.01 -7.93 21.33
CA GLN A 678 48.52 -9.30 21.43
C GLN A 678 47.85 -9.51 22.78
N CYS A 679 46.52 -9.55 22.82
CA CYS A 679 45.74 -9.54 24.06
C CYS A 679 44.77 -10.73 24.15
N SER A 680 44.39 -11.11 25.37
CA SER A 680 43.43 -12.20 25.67
C SER A 680 41.97 -11.75 25.78
N HIS A 681 41.70 -10.47 25.49
CA HIS A 681 40.38 -9.85 25.63
C HIS A 681 40.24 -8.67 24.65
N LEU A 682 39.01 -8.17 24.48
CA LEU A 682 38.69 -7.03 23.61
C LEU A 682 38.17 -5.83 24.41
N THR A 683 38.72 -4.65 24.12
CA THR A 683 38.35 -3.37 24.72
C THR A 683 39.01 -2.24 23.90
N ASN A 684 39.43 -1.17 24.55
CA ASN A 684 40.26 -0.11 23.99
C ASN A 684 41.74 -0.34 24.29
N PHE A 685 42.55 -0.16 23.27
CA PHE A 685 43.99 -0.36 23.29
C PHE A 685 44.71 0.95 22.96
N SER A 686 45.89 1.10 23.53
CA SER A 686 46.80 2.21 23.26
C SER A 686 48.24 1.73 23.45
N ILE A 687 49.21 2.48 22.92
CA ILE A 687 50.62 2.29 23.24
C ILE A 687 51.04 3.28 24.33
N GLY A 688 51.63 2.76 25.40
CA GLY A 688 52.27 3.52 26.48
C GLY A 688 53.79 3.39 26.43
N ILE A 689 54.50 4.14 27.28
CA ILE A 689 55.97 4.05 27.42
C ILE A 689 56.41 3.91 28.89
N ILE A 690 57.48 3.16 29.13
CA ILE A 690 58.07 2.92 30.46
C ILE A 690 59.57 3.22 30.42
N ALA A 691 60.08 3.97 31.40
CA ALA A 691 61.50 4.29 31.52
C ALA A 691 62.36 3.04 31.83
N ALA A 692 63.49 2.89 31.14
CA ALA A 692 64.35 1.70 31.11
C ALA A 692 65.15 1.41 32.41
N ASN A 693 64.92 2.14 33.51
CA ASN A 693 65.65 1.97 34.78
C ASN A 693 64.72 1.70 35.97
N THR A 694 64.16 0.49 36.01
CA THR A 694 63.76 -0.17 37.26
C THR A 694 64.61 -1.43 37.43
N ARG A 695 65.72 -1.32 38.19
CA ARG A 695 66.51 -2.47 38.60
C ARG A 695 65.67 -3.39 39.49
N SER A 696 65.68 -4.67 39.13
CA SER A 696 65.36 -5.84 39.93
C SER A 696 65.94 -5.80 41.36
N ILE A 697 65.14 -6.20 42.35
CA ILE A 697 65.60 -6.67 43.67
C ILE A 697 64.94 -8.05 43.91
N PRO A 698 65.68 -9.05 44.45
CA PRO A 698 65.57 -10.45 44.02
C PRO A 698 64.56 -11.30 44.82
N ALA A 699 64.33 -12.50 44.29
CA ALA A 699 63.69 -13.61 44.96
C ALA A 699 64.33 -13.91 46.32
N ASP A 700 63.51 -13.96 47.37
CA ASP A 700 63.84 -14.71 48.59
C ASP A 700 62.61 -15.51 49.03
N GLY A 701 62.86 -16.76 49.39
CA GLY A 701 61.86 -17.78 49.67
C GLY A 701 61.22 -17.62 51.05
N GLY A 702 59.93 -17.98 51.13
CA GLY A 702 59.21 -18.20 52.37
C GLY A 702 57.78 -18.56 52.01
N GLY A 703 57.35 -19.82 52.10
CA GLY A 703 57.33 -20.59 53.33
C GLY A 703 56.04 -20.26 54.09
N MET A 704 54.97 -21.01 53.80
CA MET A 704 53.70 -21.04 54.54
C MET A 704 53.89 -20.85 56.05
N THR A 705 53.07 -20.00 56.70
CA THR A 705 52.33 -20.37 57.92
C THR A 705 51.30 -19.31 58.33
N SER A 706 50.11 -19.80 58.63
CA SER A 706 48.95 -19.14 59.24
C SER A 706 49.26 -18.51 60.61
N LYS A 707 48.68 -17.34 60.93
CA LYS A 707 48.51 -16.87 62.32
C LYS A 707 47.17 -16.13 62.54
N THR A 708 46.21 -16.92 62.99
CA THR A 708 45.32 -16.74 64.16
C THR A 708 45.14 -15.33 64.77
N LEU A 709 43.87 -14.95 64.79
CA LEU A 709 43.21 -13.87 65.54
C LEU A 709 43.40 -14.02 67.06
N ILE A 710 43.81 -12.96 67.77
CA ILE A 710 43.75 -12.89 69.23
C ILE A 710 42.89 -11.69 69.64
N VAL A 711 41.80 -12.00 70.35
CA VAL A 711 40.89 -11.08 71.04
C VAL A 711 41.47 -10.74 72.41
N ILE A 712 41.52 -9.45 72.77
CA ILE A 712 41.60 -9.02 74.18
C ILE A 712 40.58 -7.90 74.41
N ILE A 713 39.63 -8.21 75.28
CA ILE A 713 38.64 -7.31 75.90
C ILE A 713 39.25 -6.78 77.19
N CYS A 714 39.09 -5.49 77.49
CA CYS A 714 38.85 -5.02 78.86
C CYS A 714 38.25 -3.60 78.87
N CYS A 715 37.11 -3.49 79.56
CA CYS A 715 36.26 -2.31 79.74
C CYS A 715 36.80 -1.31 80.78
N ALA A 716 36.45 -0.03 80.64
CA ALA A 716 36.00 0.81 81.77
C ALA A 716 35.28 2.11 81.30
N ALA A 717 33.99 2.18 81.65
CA ALA A 717 33.15 3.35 81.98
C ALA A 717 33.25 4.70 81.22
N GLY A 718 32.14 5.10 80.58
CA GLY A 718 31.91 6.52 80.19
C GLY A 718 30.86 6.82 79.09
N GLY A 719 30.05 5.86 78.66
CA GLY A 719 29.28 5.94 77.40
C GLY A 719 27.87 6.54 77.43
N SER A 720 27.46 7.30 78.46
CA SER A 720 26.04 7.67 78.63
C SER A 720 25.68 9.11 78.22
N ILE A 721 26.64 9.95 77.82
CA ILE A 721 26.36 11.36 77.46
C ILE A 721 26.38 11.58 75.93
N LEU A 722 27.03 10.72 75.15
CA LEU A 722 27.21 10.89 73.69
C LEU A 722 25.99 10.45 72.85
N ILE A 723 25.13 9.59 73.40
CA ILE A 723 24.00 8.99 72.68
C ILE A 723 22.79 9.96 72.61
N LEU A 724 22.62 10.83 73.61
CA LEU A 724 21.54 11.84 73.61
C LEU A 724 21.79 12.99 72.62
N SER A 725 23.06 13.31 72.34
CA SER A 725 23.46 14.34 71.38
C SER A 725 23.15 13.94 69.92
N ILE A 726 23.30 12.66 69.61
CA ILE A 726 23.11 12.14 68.24
C ILE A 726 21.61 12.07 67.87
N ILE A 727 20.74 11.77 68.84
CA ILE A 727 19.29 11.69 68.61
C ILE A 727 18.68 13.08 68.36
N ALA A 728 19.18 14.13 69.04
CA ALA A 728 18.74 15.51 68.82
C ALA A 728 19.11 16.03 67.41
N ILE A 729 20.29 15.65 66.90
CA ILE A 729 20.76 16.03 65.56
C ILE A 729 19.92 15.35 64.47
N LEU A 730 19.55 14.08 64.66
CA LEU A 730 18.75 13.32 63.69
C LEU A 730 17.28 13.82 63.59
N LEU A 731 16.74 14.40 64.66
CA LEU A 731 15.38 14.97 64.64
C LEU A 731 15.32 16.34 63.93
N VAL A 732 16.40 17.13 63.99
CA VAL A 732 16.50 18.42 63.27
C VAL A 732 16.67 18.21 61.76
N MET A 733 17.34 17.13 61.33
CA MET A 733 17.54 16.84 59.91
C MET A 733 16.29 16.28 59.20
N ARG A 734 15.28 15.80 59.95
CA ARG A 734 14.06 15.21 59.38
C ARG A 734 12.97 16.24 59.06
N ASN A 735 13.07 17.48 59.54
CA ASN A 735 12.01 18.50 59.45
C ASN A 735 12.21 19.56 58.35
N ARG A 736 13.15 19.37 57.40
CA ARG A 736 13.40 20.29 56.27
C ARG A 736 13.27 19.61 54.90
N ARG A 737 12.14 18.94 54.65
CA ARG A 737 11.70 18.60 53.29
C ARG A 737 10.28 19.10 53.09
N GLY A 738 10.13 20.18 52.33
CA GLY A 738 8.85 20.72 51.90
C GLY A 738 9.00 22.14 51.35
N GLU A 739 9.24 22.26 50.04
CA GLU A 739 8.49 23.10 49.07
C GLU A 739 9.24 23.16 47.73
N ARG A 740 8.47 22.98 46.64
CA ARG A 740 8.88 22.93 45.22
C ARG A 740 8.73 24.32 44.59
N GLU A 741 9.53 24.61 43.57
CA GLU A 741 9.09 25.31 42.34
C GLU A 741 10.03 24.94 41.16
N GLU A 742 9.44 24.66 40.00
CA GLU A 742 10.06 24.20 38.74
C GLU A 742 10.63 25.36 37.92
N GLU A 743 11.81 25.18 37.29
CA GLU A 743 12.10 25.52 35.87
C GLU A 743 13.53 25.09 35.47
N GLY A 744 13.68 24.39 34.33
CA GLY A 744 14.94 24.29 33.57
C GLY A 744 15.59 22.91 33.47
N ILE A 745 15.18 22.16 32.44
CA ILE A 745 15.72 20.91 31.84
C ILE A 745 16.93 20.25 32.54
N GLU A 746 16.77 18.99 32.93
CA GLU A 746 17.78 18.05 33.44
C GLU A 746 18.13 16.98 32.39
N THR A 747 19.40 16.52 32.32
CA THR A 747 19.71 15.18 31.75
C THR A 747 20.30 14.26 32.78
N TRP A 748 19.71 13.08 32.82
CA TRP A 748 20.06 11.97 33.68
C TRP A 748 20.48 10.76 32.85
N LYS A 749 21.33 9.93 33.46
CA LYS A 749 21.66 8.57 33.06
C LYS A 749 20.78 7.63 33.89
N ALA A 750 19.87 6.89 33.25
CA ALA A 750 19.01 5.90 33.92
C ALA A 750 19.00 4.60 33.12
N VAL A 751 18.97 3.48 33.85
CA VAL A 751 18.74 2.13 33.30
C VAL A 751 17.23 1.89 33.36
N CYS A 752 16.62 1.60 32.21
CA CYS A 752 15.24 1.16 32.12
C CYS A 752 15.21 -0.08 31.22
N ASP A 753 14.76 -1.21 31.75
CA ASP A 753 14.70 -2.51 31.06
C ASP A 753 16.02 -2.95 30.38
N GLY A 754 17.17 -2.78 31.06
CA GLY A 754 18.44 -3.40 30.67
C GLY A 754 19.30 -2.67 29.62
N VAL A 755 18.99 -1.43 29.25
CA VAL A 755 19.82 -0.64 28.31
C VAL A 755 20.31 0.67 28.93
N THR A 756 21.62 0.91 28.85
CA THR A 756 22.24 2.18 29.29
C THR A 756 22.21 3.20 28.15
N ALA A 757 21.50 4.32 28.31
CA ALA A 757 21.57 5.47 27.41
C ALA A 757 22.09 6.73 28.13
N VAL A 758 22.96 7.51 27.46
CA VAL A 758 23.41 8.85 27.88
C VAL A 758 22.71 9.89 27.01
N CYS A 759 22.12 10.93 27.59
CA CYS A 759 21.64 12.10 26.86
C CYS A 759 22.17 13.41 27.47
N VAL A 760 22.30 14.45 26.63
CA VAL A 760 22.79 15.81 26.93
C VAL A 760 21.62 16.79 27.13
N VAL A 761 21.67 17.64 28.15
CA VAL A 761 20.78 18.79 28.34
C VAL A 761 21.54 20.08 28.68
N LYS A 762 20.97 21.15 28.12
CA LYS A 762 21.38 22.56 28.19
C LYS A 762 20.98 23.19 29.55
N ALA A 763 21.97 23.68 30.29
CA ALA A 763 21.75 24.41 31.56
C ALA A 763 21.26 25.86 31.34
N VAL A 764 20.35 26.34 32.19
CA VAL A 764 19.77 27.70 32.13
C VAL A 764 20.29 28.63 33.24
N ASP A 765 21.01 28.13 34.27
CA ASP A 765 21.64 29.00 35.27
C ASP A 765 23.03 28.54 35.81
N ALA A 766 23.67 29.44 36.55
CA ALA A 766 25.04 29.29 37.05
C ALA A 766 25.18 28.32 38.25
N ARG A 767 24.09 27.98 38.94
CA ARG A 767 24.09 27.04 40.08
C ARG A 767 23.96 25.60 39.60
N GLY A 768 23.08 25.34 38.63
CA GLY A 768 23.01 24.06 37.93
C GLY A 768 24.33 23.70 37.25
N LYS A 769 25.05 24.70 36.71
CA LYS A 769 26.39 24.51 36.12
C LYS A 769 27.44 23.96 37.11
N ALA A 770 27.40 24.35 38.39
CA ALA A 770 28.39 23.92 39.38
C ALA A 770 28.13 22.51 39.93
N GLU A 771 26.87 22.15 40.16
CA GLU A 771 26.45 20.82 40.60
C GLU A 771 26.65 19.78 39.48
N LEU A 772 26.26 20.12 38.24
CA LEU A 772 26.50 19.30 37.04
C LEU A 772 27.98 19.17 36.70
N THR A 773 28.81 20.20 36.91
CA THR A 773 30.27 20.07 36.77
C THR A 773 30.84 19.10 37.79
N ARG A 774 30.26 19.03 38.99
CA ARG A 774 30.74 18.14 40.06
C ARG A 774 30.37 16.67 39.81
N GLU A 775 29.16 16.41 39.30
CA GLU A 775 28.68 15.06 38.97
C GLU A 775 29.16 14.54 37.61
N ALA A 776 29.30 15.41 36.59
CA ALA A 776 29.97 15.07 35.33
C ALA A 776 31.46 14.77 35.55
N VAL A 777 32.14 15.47 36.45
CA VAL A 777 33.51 15.14 36.89
C VAL A 777 33.56 13.82 37.68
N MET A 778 32.46 13.39 38.30
CA MET A 778 32.37 12.10 39.00
C MET A 778 32.12 10.93 38.02
N LEU A 779 31.34 11.15 36.95
CA LEU A 779 31.06 10.17 35.90
C LEU A 779 32.16 10.10 34.81
N GLN A 780 32.88 11.19 34.54
CA GLN A 780 34.15 11.21 33.78
C GLN A 780 35.23 10.33 34.42
N ARG A 781 35.09 9.99 35.70
CA ARG A 781 36.01 9.11 36.41
C ARG A 781 35.60 7.64 36.34
N GLN A 782 34.54 7.27 35.62
CA GLN A 782 34.10 5.87 35.50
C GLN A 782 34.43 5.21 34.15
N HIS A 783 34.55 5.97 33.06
CA HIS A 783 35.14 5.55 31.78
C HIS A 783 36.04 6.68 31.26
N HIS A 784 37.08 6.37 30.48
CA HIS A 784 38.04 7.40 30.03
C HIS A 784 37.35 8.43 29.11
N PRO A 785 37.55 9.75 29.32
CA PRO A 785 36.79 10.82 28.67
C PRO A 785 37.04 11.03 27.17
N ASN A 786 37.94 10.23 26.56
CA ASN A 786 38.34 10.31 25.15
C ASN A 786 38.24 8.97 24.41
N ILE A 787 37.61 7.95 25.01
CA ILE A 787 37.43 6.61 24.43
C ILE A 787 36.35 6.63 23.34
N VAL A 788 36.65 5.98 22.21
CA VAL A 788 35.76 5.90 21.05
C VAL A 788 34.83 4.67 21.09
N MET A 789 35.06 3.67 21.96
CA MET A 789 34.10 2.58 22.15
C MET A 789 34.24 1.82 23.48
N TYR A 790 33.20 1.80 24.33
CA TYR A 790 32.75 0.57 25.01
C TYR A 790 31.28 0.68 25.44
N LEU A 791 30.45 -0.36 25.17
CA LEU A 791 29.13 -0.54 25.78
C LEU A 791 29.07 -1.91 26.45
N GLY A 792 29.38 -1.93 27.74
CA GLY A 792 29.38 -3.15 28.54
C GLY A 792 28.05 -3.90 28.62
N GLN A 793 28.20 -5.20 28.91
CA GLN A 793 27.17 -6.21 28.97
C GLN A 793 26.34 -6.17 30.27
N ASP A 794 25.08 -6.57 30.14
CA ASP A 794 24.26 -7.13 31.23
C ASP A 794 24.86 -8.47 31.70
N SER A 795 25.04 -8.62 33.02
CA SER A 795 25.16 -9.92 33.67
C SER A 795 24.19 -9.99 34.86
N ALA A 796 23.05 -10.66 34.62
CA ALA A 796 22.06 -11.22 35.55
C ALA A 796 21.43 -10.32 36.63
#